data_AF-A0A9W8K9S0-F1
#
_entry.id   AF-A0A9W8K9S0-F1
#
_cell.length_a   1.000
_cell.length_b   1.000
_cell.length_c   1.000
_cell.angle_alpha   90.00
_cell.angle_beta   90.00
_cell.angle_gamma   90.00
#
_symmetry.space_group_name_H-M   'P 1'
#
loop_
_entity.id
_entity.type
_entity.pdbx_description
1 polymer ?
#
loop_
_entity_poly.entity_id
_entity_poly.type
_entity_poly.pdbx_seq_one_letter_code
_entity_poly.pdbx_strand_id
1 'polypeptide(L)'
;MTKVKSLNSPVSHLLHSNVPPSREEAALVHTTIADAEQQLLRMQGAFQTAGPRRSKMRKQLERRATFVQGHRAILSPVRRLPIEVLEQIFLWVVHDLHPLALLSSDVPWMLGHICRWWRTCALGIPKLWINLPAIKIKSKRRMDDYRVALQVGALWEQLKRSNPLPISFILIISRSNDEIGKLRHPLIDVLTDQAERWWDVEIWGEISSLTALEDVRGRLQNLKTLTLDLESSRGGRKLDIFAEAPQLQHVECRGAFVGKILWPSNQLLSYEGSTPDLIATGAYEMLRKASSLKRLEIYDLANPTVPVATLSSLTVLKVEFTCVRPVAFLNNLTLPVLEDLDLDWSKWQDRDGSMFFALRAILSRSEVSSCLKYLRLRAGEMVDGALSTVLQLTPSLETLDVTMPFGDDVEQLSHLERRKPVLVPRLKSLEFFIPKDTSRDRVPVAKIKQLIENRCSDWDGILNNVVCLEHLRIHCIDRQHAILWQAILEGWYSDYPDAMMLFILNSNLAKALPPKLAEGQNASGGYHQETVDEFILKDTESFEINDIRNVYGSGIHHTLYRLADTTAYPHHCLQKWAARVLKKWEPLFKKSASKCKWMLHGASLVYITDSNLMASILQSLTRYYAQSPVKYFSLYLGNPQPRGLAALPLELITEIMKELEWRDILHVRQTCKCLSDASKARPVWLNLFKTYSEHLLFPLQLEGPLENYSASQLEEMILRWKRAERSYAMDSEAIDGREIEIALDEDQYVDAMHLVKGGRWLLLVLSNGSIRYCDLESEDVVPHPLVPHPFSNDETVAIVRFSVDMISAPTLTFNIAIVFRDVISDEAINFLQVWQVSVMLDAQGRGMELQSRLLSSFVQSSGGQVPSLSISGQHLAYSFVTLDRRLPCYVFVVHWPSVDSLTTPFPQRMFTVPVGMGGVCLLPDHKLLSTSSQHFYLLDWTSAGETTAPLSSTMAPADFLWSHPIGYWNSILGDSFPCVNSTRFVFECDGIIRGLVIEHPHPNGDHVSEPYFVRLMEYPEMWDKVRKPRRVLGYNHAFGLGGDRGLTILRYSWPGEPQLDFPSVSLPAVFVKVFDSYSWDGPGPCVDLGTGRVVTLATFRNRLLFFDIPSTKQDIQLP
;
A
#
# COMPACT_ATOMS: atom_id res chain seq x y z
N MET A 1 42.20 -37.05 -14.79
CA MET A 1 41.18 -37.34 -13.76
C MET A 1 41.54 -36.62 -12.47
N THR A 2 41.07 -35.39 -12.29
CA THR A 2 41.18 -34.65 -11.02
C THR A 2 39.96 -34.96 -10.16
N LYS A 3 40.18 -35.56 -8.98
CA LYS A 3 39.14 -35.92 -8.00
C LYS A 3 38.27 -34.70 -7.68
N VAL A 4 36.96 -34.79 -7.93
CA VAL A 4 35.96 -33.81 -7.47
C VAL A 4 36.04 -33.74 -5.94
N LYS A 5 36.51 -32.62 -5.38
CA LYS A 5 36.45 -32.35 -3.94
C LYS A 5 35.00 -32.49 -3.48
N SER A 6 34.76 -33.31 -2.47
CA SER A 6 33.43 -33.45 -1.85
C SER A 6 32.97 -32.10 -1.31
N LEU A 7 31.69 -31.77 -1.51
CA LEU A 7 31.03 -30.58 -0.96
C LEU A 7 30.89 -30.73 0.54
N ASN A 8 31.94 -30.40 1.27
CA ASN A 8 31.94 -30.41 2.72
C ASN A 8 31.84 -28.96 3.19
N SER A 9 30.82 -28.66 3.98
CA SER A 9 30.66 -27.35 4.60
C SER A 9 31.73 -27.16 5.69
N PRO A 10 32.49 -26.06 5.67
CA PRO A 10 33.46 -25.76 6.74
C PRO A 10 32.76 -25.45 8.07
N VAL A 11 31.47 -25.10 8.01
CA VAL A 11 30.59 -24.85 9.16
C VAL A 11 29.39 -25.78 9.13
N SER A 12 29.61 -27.07 8.91
CA SER A 12 28.54 -28.08 8.79
C SER A 12 27.59 -28.11 9.99
N HIS A 13 28.08 -27.72 11.17
CA HIS A 13 27.29 -27.57 12.39
C HIS A 13 26.30 -26.38 12.36
N LEU A 14 26.54 -25.35 11.55
CA LEU A 14 25.66 -24.16 11.38
C LEU A 14 24.57 -24.34 10.34
N LEU A 15 24.72 -25.29 9.40
CA LEU A 15 23.69 -25.59 8.38
C LEU A 15 22.43 -26.22 8.99
N HIS A 16 22.58 -26.92 10.11
CA HIS A 16 21.50 -27.63 10.78
C HIS A 16 21.14 -27.01 12.13
N SER A 17 21.76 -25.88 12.46
CA SER A 17 21.49 -25.09 13.66
C SER A 17 21.18 -23.65 13.28
N ASN A 18 20.65 -22.89 14.25
CA ASN A 18 20.43 -21.46 14.09
C ASN A 18 21.37 -20.63 14.97
N VAL A 19 22.47 -21.25 15.42
CA VAL A 19 23.53 -20.53 16.12
C VAL A 19 24.06 -19.45 15.16
N PRO A 20 24.18 -18.18 15.60
CA PRO A 20 24.76 -17.15 14.75
C PRO A 20 26.22 -17.50 14.44
N PRO A 21 26.69 -17.33 13.20
CA PRO A 21 28.10 -17.52 12.89
C PRO A 21 28.93 -16.50 13.67
N SER A 22 30.06 -16.95 14.25
CA SER A 22 31.09 -16.02 14.74
C SER A 22 31.61 -15.16 13.58
N ARG A 23 32.32 -14.05 13.88
CA ARG A 23 32.85 -13.17 12.82
C ARG A 23 33.80 -13.93 11.86
N GLU A 24 34.60 -14.83 12.41
CA GLU A 24 35.54 -15.66 11.66
C GLU A 24 34.81 -16.71 10.81
N GLU A 25 33.78 -17.37 11.38
CA GLU A 25 32.94 -18.32 10.63
C GLU A 25 32.10 -17.62 9.57
N ALA A 26 31.60 -16.41 9.82
CA ALA A 26 30.86 -15.63 8.84
C ALA A 26 31.76 -15.28 7.65
N ALA A 27 32.99 -14.81 7.92
CA ALA A 27 33.98 -14.56 6.87
C ALA A 27 34.29 -15.84 6.08
N LEU A 28 34.50 -16.97 6.77
CA LEU A 28 34.73 -18.27 6.15
C LEU A 28 33.54 -18.73 5.29
N VAL A 29 32.31 -18.50 5.76
CA VAL A 29 31.07 -18.78 5.01
C VAL A 29 30.96 -17.90 3.76
N HIS A 30 31.28 -16.61 3.86
CA HIS A 30 31.32 -15.71 2.69
C HIS A 30 32.32 -16.21 1.64
N THR A 31 33.53 -16.58 2.03
CA THR A 31 34.54 -17.13 1.12
C THR A 31 34.09 -18.46 0.52
N THR A 32 33.46 -19.32 1.32
CA THR A 32 32.95 -20.62 0.87
C THR A 32 31.79 -20.49 -0.12
N ILE A 33 30.91 -19.50 0.09
CA ILE A 33 29.84 -19.16 -0.85
C ILE A 33 30.45 -18.71 -2.18
N ALA A 34 31.41 -17.78 -2.14
CA ALA A 34 32.09 -17.30 -3.34
C ALA A 34 32.79 -18.43 -4.11
N ASP A 35 33.53 -19.31 -3.43
CA ASP A 35 34.17 -20.48 -4.03
C ASP A 35 33.16 -21.46 -4.63
N ALA A 36 32.05 -21.72 -3.92
CA ALA A 36 31.01 -22.62 -4.37
C ALA A 36 30.27 -22.07 -5.59
N GLU A 37 29.94 -20.77 -5.61
CA GLU A 37 29.33 -20.05 -6.73
C GLU A 37 30.24 -20.04 -7.96
N GLN A 38 31.54 -19.76 -7.78
CA GLN A 38 32.51 -19.79 -8.86
C GLN A 38 32.62 -21.18 -9.50
N GLN A 39 32.61 -22.24 -8.69
CA GLN A 39 32.61 -23.59 -9.23
C GLN A 39 31.25 -24.00 -9.82
N LEU A 40 30.14 -23.43 -9.34
CA LEU A 40 28.80 -23.62 -9.90
C LEU A 40 28.75 -23.07 -11.33
N LEU A 41 29.28 -21.85 -11.53
CA LEU A 41 29.47 -21.24 -12.85
C LEU A 41 30.30 -22.14 -13.78
N ARG A 42 31.45 -22.64 -13.30
CA ARG A 42 32.31 -23.55 -14.09
C ARG A 42 31.61 -24.85 -14.47
N MET A 43 30.82 -25.43 -13.57
CA MET A 43 30.06 -26.66 -13.84
C MET A 43 28.84 -26.42 -14.74
N GLN A 44 28.20 -25.25 -14.67
CA GLN A 44 27.15 -24.86 -15.61
C GLN A 44 27.71 -24.72 -17.03
N GLY A 45 28.91 -24.17 -17.19
CA GLY A 45 29.64 -24.16 -18.46
C GLY A 45 29.93 -25.58 -18.99
N ALA A 46 30.44 -26.49 -18.14
CA ALA A 46 30.67 -27.88 -18.53
C ALA A 46 29.36 -28.66 -18.82
N PHE A 47 28.23 -28.26 -18.24
CA PHE A 47 26.92 -28.87 -18.47
C PHE A 47 26.37 -28.62 -19.87
N GLN A 48 26.65 -27.45 -20.43
CA GLN A 48 26.24 -27.10 -21.80
C GLN A 48 26.90 -28.00 -22.85
N THR A 49 28.12 -28.49 -22.59
CA THR A 49 28.91 -29.33 -23.51
C THR A 49 28.77 -30.85 -23.28
N ALA A 50 28.12 -31.29 -22.19
CA ALA A 50 27.94 -32.71 -21.91
C ALA A 50 26.68 -33.26 -22.60
N GLY A 51 26.83 -34.31 -23.41
CA GLY A 51 25.73 -35.07 -24.01
C GLY A 51 25.00 -36.01 -23.02
N PRO A 52 25.02 -37.34 -23.17
CA PRO A 52 24.18 -38.27 -22.38
C PRO A 52 24.52 -38.34 -20.87
N ARG A 53 25.56 -37.65 -20.39
CA ARG A 53 25.93 -37.55 -18.96
C ARG A 53 25.19 -36.45 -18.19
N ARG A 54 24.27 -35.71 -18.84
CA ARG A 54 23.51 -34.58 -18.24
C ARG A 54 22.79 -34.94 -16.94
N SER A 55 22.14 -36.10 -16.84
CA SER A 55 21.35 -36.44 -15.64
C SER A 55 22.19 -36.47 -14.35
N LYS A 56 23.43 -36.98 -14.42
CA LYS A 56 24.35 -37.03 -13.28
C LYS A 56 24.90 -35.65 -12.93
N MET A 57 25.14 -34.82 -13.94
CA MET A 57 25.73 -33.49 -13.77
C MET A 57 24.70 -32.44 -13.36
N ARG A 58 23.43 -32.59 -13.78
CA ARG A 58 22.28 -31.83 -13.26
C ARG A 58 22.10 -32.04 -11.77
N LYS A 59 22.14 -33.30 -11.31
CA LYS A 59 22.11 -33.62 -9.86
C LYS A 59 23.29 -33.03 -9.09
N GLN A 60 24.45 -32.85 -9.71
CA GLN A 60 25.59 -32.18 -9.07
C GLN A 60 25.42 -30.66 -9.01
N LEU A 61 24.82 -30.05 -10.03
CA LEU A 61 24.46 -28.62 -10.04
C LEU A 61 23.40 -28.29 -9.00
N GLU A 62 22.30 -29.06 -8.96
CA GLU A 62 21.25 -28.92 -7.96
C GLU A 62 21.84 -29.01 -6.54
N ARG A 63 22.69 -30.03 -6.27
CA ARG A 63 23.36 -30.18 -4.97
C ARG A 63 24.23 -28.98 -4.58
N ARG A 64 24.87 -28.31 -5.55
CA ARG A 64 25.70 -27.13 -5.30
C ARG A 64 24.89 -25.86 -5.11
N ALA A 65 23.80 -25.71 -5.84
CA ALA A 65 22.86 -24.60 -5.64
C ALA A 65 22.22 -24.66 -4.26
N THR A 66 21.76 -25.86 -3.84
CA THR A 66 21.26 -26.09 -2.47
C THR A 66 22.34 -25.83 -1.42
N PHE A 67 23.60 -26.17 -1.71
CA PHE A 67 24.73 -25.86 -0.83
C PHE A 67 24.90 -24.35 -0.64
N VAL A 68 24.93 -23.56 -1.72
CA VAL A 68 25.03 -22.09 -1.65
C VAL A 68 23.87 -21.48 -0.89
N GLN A 69 22.63 -21.87 -1.21
CA GLN A 69 21.42 -21.36 -0.53
C GLN A 69 21.45 -21.67 0.97
N GLY A 70 21.86 -22.88 1.35
CA GLY A 70 22.03 -23.28 2.75
C GLY A 70 23.05 -22.42 3.49
N HIS A 71 24.15 -22.01 2.84
CA HIS A 71 25.17 -21.16 3.46
C HIS A 71 24.76 -19.67 3.51
N ARG A 72 24.00 -19.15 2.54
CA ARG A 72 23.42 -17.79 2.63
C ARG A 72 22.44 -17.67 3.80
N ALA A 73 21.65 -18.71 4.06
CA ALA A 73 20.74 -18.75 5.20
C ALA A 73 21.46 -18.65 6.56
N ILE A 74 22.74 -19.08 6.66
CA ILE A 74 23.57 -18.92 7.87
C ILE A 74 23.83 -17.44 8.20
N LEU A 75 23.87 -16.57 7.19
CA LEU A 75 24.20 -15.16 7.34
C LEU A 75 22.99 -14.25 7.60
N SER A 76 21.78 -14.83 7.67
CA SER A 76 20.53 -14.08 7.86
C SER A 76 20.55 -13.19 9.12
N PRO A 77 20.15 -11.90 9.02
CA PRO A 77 20.10 -10.98 10.17
C PRO A 77 19.24 -11.50 11.33
N VAL A 78 18.19 -12.27 11.04
CA VAL A 78 17.26 -12.81 12.05
C VAL A 78 17.94 -13.79 13.02
N ARG A 79 19.08 -14.39 12.63
CA ARG A 79 19.89 -15.27 13.49
C ARG A 79 20.74 -14.49 14.51
N ARG A 80 20.91 -13.18 14.31
CA ARG A 80 21.72 -12.29 15.17
C ARG A 80 20.88 -11.43 16.10
N LEU A 81 19.54 -11.52 16.02
CA LEU A 81 18.68 -10.78 16.93
C LEU A 81 18.83 -11.31 18.36
N PRO A 82 19.07 -10.43 19.35
CA PRO A 82 19.02 -10.81 20.76
C PRO A 82 17.66 -11.40 21.13
N ILE A 83 17.64 -12.34 22.08
CA ILE A 83 16.41 -13.00 22.51
C ILE A 83 15.41 -12.01 23.11
N GLU A 84 15.90 -10.93 23.73
CA GLU A 84 15.10 -9.86 24.31
C GLU A 84 14.34 -9.09 23.23
N VAL A 85 14.95 -8.87 22.07
CA VAL A 85 14.32 -8.20 20.93
C VAL A 85 13.27 -9.13 20.30
N LEU A 86 13.58 -10.42 20.15
CA LEU A 86 12.62 -11.41 19.67
C LEU A 86 11.45 -11.60 20.65
N GLU A 87 11.69 -11.58 21.96
CA GLU A 87 10.67 -11.62 23.00
C GLU A 87 9.72 -10.45 22.85
N GLN A 88 10.25 -9.22 22.70
CA GLN A 88 9.40 -8.06 22.48
C GLN A 88 8.58 -8.25 21.21
N ILE A 89 9.20 -8.58 20.07
CA ILE A 89 8.48 -8.82 18.80
C ILE A 89 7.34 -9.83 19.00
N PHE A 90 7.60 -10.94 19.68
CA PHE A 90 6.59 -11.98 19.94
C PHE A 90 5.46 -11.47 20.84
N LEU A 91 5.79 -10.70 21.89
CA LEU A 91 4.78 -10.11 22.77
C LEU A 91 3.93 -9.07 22.05
N TRP A 92 4.51 -8.25 21.17
CA TRP A 92 3.76 -7.29 20.35
C TRP A 92 2.76 -7.99 19.42
N VAL A 93 3.15 -9.09 18.79
CA VAL A 93 2.26 -9.92 17.97
C VAL A 93 1.06 -10.45 18.78
N VAL A 94 1.24 -10.75 20.06
CA VAL A 94 0.17 -11.20 20.96
C VAL A 94 -0.77 -10.06 21.37
N HIS A 95 -0.28 -8.83 21.51
CA HIS A 95 -1.07 -7.67 21.98
C HIS A 95 -1.94 -7.01 20.88
N ASP A 96 -1.55 -7.09 19.61
CA ASP A 96 -2.28 -6.46 18.49
C ASP A 96 -3.52 -7.27 18.01
N LEU A 97 -3.71 -8.48 18.53
CA LEU A 97 -4.88 -9.30 18.26
C LEU A 97 -6.05 -8.87 19.17
N HIS A 98 -7.10 -8.28 18.59
CA HIS A 98 -8.34 -7.78 19.25
C HIS A 98 -8.82 -8.68 20.41
N PRO A 99 -9.55 -8.19 21.43
CA PRO A 99 -10.14 -9.05 22.48
C PRO A 99 -10.99 -10.24 21.97
N LEU A 100 -11.49 -10.22 20.73
CA LEU A 100 -12.20 -11.34 20.11
C LEU A 100 -11.25 -12.42 19.54
N ALA A 101 -9.95 -12.12 19.46
CA ALA A 101 -8.85 -13.03 19.12
C ALA A 101 -8.27 -13.76 20.34
N LEU A 102 -8.87 -13.63 21.53
CA LEU A 102 -8.71 -14.62 22.62
C LEU A 102 -9.22 -16.03 22.21
N LEU A 103 -9.78 -16.15 21.00
CA LEU A 103 -10.06 -17.41 20.31
C LEU A 103 -8.86 -18.00 19.53
N SER A 104 -7.76 -17.26 19.33
CA SER A 104 -6.56 -17.76 18.64
C SER A 104 -5.40 -17.95 19.62
N SER A 105 -5.48 -18.98 20.46
CA SER A 105 -4.38 -19.50 21.30
C SER A 105 -3.17 -20.03 20.55
N ASP A 106 -3.20 -19.95 19.23
CA ASP A 106 -2.23 -20.61 18.36
C ASP A 106 -0.97 -19.77 18.15
N VAL A 107 -0.92 -18.51 18.61
CA VAL A 107 0.23 -17.61 18.35
C VAL A 107 1.57 -18.17 18.84
N PRO A 108 1.72 -18.65 20.10
CA PRO A 108 2.99 -19.23 20.54
C PRO A 108 3.38 -20.46 19.71
N TRP A 109 2.38 -21.23 19.28
CA TRP A 109 2.57 -22.39 18.42
C TRP A 109 2.98 -21.99 17.01
N MET A 110 2.33 -20.99 16.40
CA MET A 110 2.64 -20.46 15.07
C MET A 110 4.06 -19.92 15.01
N LEU A 111 4.47 -19.12 16.00
CA LEU A 111 5.84 -18.63 16.13
C LEU A 111 6.85 -19.79 16.20
N GLY A 112 6.47 -20.86 16.90
CA GLY A 112 7.26 -22.09 16.97
C GLY A 112 7.30 -22.93 15.69
N HIS A 113 6.47 -22.66 14.69
CA HIS A 113 6.49 -23.38 13.40
C HIS A 113 7.38 -22.72 12.34
N ILE A 114 7.89 -21.50 12.59
CA ILE A 114 8.69 -20.74 11.62
C ILE A 114 10.08 -21.35 11.44
N CYS A 115 10.86 -21.50 12.52
CA CYS A 115 12.17 -22.13 12.48
C CYS A 115 12.57 -22.71 13.84
N ARG A 116 13.64 -23.54 13.92
CA ARG A 116 14.07 -24.13 15.20
C ARG A 116 14.48 -23.09 16.26
N TRP A 117 14.99 -21.92 15.85
CA TRP A 117 15.38 -20.85 16.77
C TRP A 117 14.16 -20.17 17.37
N TRP A 118 13.24 -19.74 16.52
CA TRP A 118 11.97 -19.16 16.95
C TRP A 118 11.16 -20.14 17.76
N ARG A 119 11.21 -21.44 17.43
CA ARG A 119 10.71 -22.49 18.31
C ARG A 119 11.37 -22.44 19.66
N THR A 120 12.69 -22.53 19.74
CA THR A 120 13.42 -22.51 21.02
C THR A 120 13.08 -21.26 21.84
N CYS A 121 13.06 -20.08 21.21
CA CYS A 121 12.70 -18.82 21.85
C CYS A 121 11.23 -18.81 22.30
N ALA A 122 10.27 -19.03 21.39
CA ALA A 122 8.84 -19.03 21.71
C ALA A 122 8.50 -20.05 22.80
N LEU A 123 9.08 -21.25 22.71
CA LEU A 123 8.95 -22.30 23.71
C LEU A 123 9.56 -21.94 25.08
N GLY A 124 10.60 -21.09 25.09
CA GLY A 124 11.36 -20.70 26.28
C GLY A 124 10.96 -19.36 26.90
N ILE A 125 10.03 -18.61 26.31
CA ILE A 125 9.53 -17.32 26.82
C ILE A 125 8.21 -17.56 27.55
N PRO A 126 8.18 -17.62 28.91
CA PRO A 126 6.97 -18.00 29.66
C PRO A 126 5.81 -17.03 29.46
N LYS A 127 6.11 -15.73 29.25
CA LYS A 127 5.10 -14.67 29.04
C LYS A 127 4.21 -14.88 27.80
N LEU A 128 4.64 -15.68 26.83
CA LEU A 128 3.79 -16.02 25.66
C LEU A 128 2.71 -17.05 26.00
N TRP A 129 2.87 -17.78 27.11
CA TRP A 129 2.03 -18.94 27.46
C TRP A 129 1.06 -18.65 28.61
N ILE A 130 1.04 -17.42 29.14
CA ILE A 130 0.20 -17.05 30.30
C ILE A 130 -1.27 -16.88 29.93
N ASN A 131 -1.57 -16.55 28.67
CA ASN A 131 -2.94 -16.41 28.16
C ASN A 131 -3.37 -17.72 27.51
N LEU A 132 -4.22 -18.47 28.20
CA LEU A 132 -4.74 -19.74 27.71
C LEU A 132 -5.88 -19.51 26.71
N PRO A 133 -6.11 -20.45 25.77
CA PRO A 133 -7.30 -20.43 24.91
C PRO A 133 -8.60 -20.30 25.69
N ALA A 134 -9.64 -19.80 25.02
CA ALA A 134 -11.00 -19.99 25.50
C ALA A 134 -11.34 -21.50 25.55
N ILE A 135 -11.53 -22.01 26.76
CA ILE A 135 -11.81 -23.42 27.04
C ILE A 135 -13.33 -23.62 26.98
N LYS A 136 -13.79 -24.28 25.92
CA LYS A 136 -15.21 -24.51 25.65
C LYS A 136 -15.61 -25.92 26.05
N ILE A 137 -16.43 -26.05 27.09
CA ILE A 137 -17.00 -27.31 27.56
C ILE A 137 -18.42 -27.44 27.00
N LYS A 138 -18.65 -28.50 26.22
CA LYS A 138 -19.96 -28.82 25.64
C LYS A 138 -20.56 -30.03 26.36
N SER A 139 -21.89 -30.06 26.52
CA SER A 139 -22.59 -31.22 27.10
C SER A 139 -22.33 -32.51 26.30
N LYS A 140 -22.23 -33.62 27.04
CA LYS A 140 -21.65 -34.93 26.68
C LYS A 140 -22.19 -35.66 25.44
N ARG A 141 -23.10 -35.07 24.65
CA ARG A 141 -23.70 -35.81 23.52
C ARG A 141 -22.89 -35.78 22.22
N ARG A 142 -21.78 -35.03 22.11
CA ARG A 142 -21.08 -34.83 20.81
C ARG A 142 -19.55 -34.60 20.82
N MET A 143 -18.81 -34.87 21.90
CA MET A 143 -17.34 -34.69 21.88
C MET A 143 -16.63 -36.03 21.99
N ASP A 144 -15.85 -36.40 20.97
CA ASP A 144 -15.00 -37.60 20.98
C ASP A 144 -13.97 -37.51 22.11
N ASP A 145 -13.84 -38.54 22.94
CA ASP A 145 -12.86 -38.61 24.06
C ASP A 145 -11.43 -38.28 23.60
N TYR A 146 -11.09 -38.61 22.35
CA TYR A 146 -9.82 -38.25 21.72
C TYR A 146 -9.58 -36.73 21.63
N ARG A 147 -10.62 -35.93 21.31
CA ARG A 147 -10.49 -34.47 21.22
C ARG A 147 -10.28 -33.84 22.59
N VAL A 148 -10.96 -34.37 23.62
CA VAL A 148 -10.76 -33.95 25.01
C VAL A 148 -9.33 -34.27 25.44
N ALA A 149 -8.83 -35.47 25.17
CA ALA A 149 -7.46 -35.86 25.50
C ALA A 149 -6.41 -34.95 24.82
N LEU A 150 -6.64 -34.57 23.55
CA LEU A 150 -5.77 -33.64 22.82
C LEU A 150 -5.78 -32.24 23.44
N GLN A 151 -6.96 -31.72 23.79
CA GLN A 151 -7.09 -30.42 24.45
C GLN A 151 -6.43 -30.40 25.83
N VAL A 152 -6.59 -31.48 26.60
CA VAL A 152 -5.92 -31.66 27.89
C VAL A 152 -4.40 -31.64 27.69
N GLY A 153 -3.88 -32.40 26.72
CA GLY A 153 -2.44 -32.42 26.42
C GLY A 153 -1.89 -31.05 26.02
N ALA A 154 -2.61 -30.32 25.17
CA ALA A 154 -2.24 -28.96 24.77
C ALA A 154 -2.24 -27.99 25.97
N LEU A 155 -3.29 -28.03 26.79
CA LEU A 155 -3.42 -27.20 27.98
C LEU A 155 -2.29 -27.46 28.99
N TRP A 156 -1.97 -28.73 29.27
CA TRP A 156 -0.86 -29.12 30.14
C TRP A 156 0.47 -28.55 29.67
N GLU A 157 0.73 -28.60 28.37
CA GLU A 157 1.98 -28.08 27.81
C GLU A 157 2.06 -26.54 27.94
N GLN A 158 0.94 -25.83 27.79
CA GLN A 158 0.89 -24.37 28.02
C GLN A 158 1.09 -24.04 29.51
N LEU A 159 0.44 -24.78 30.42
CA LEU A 159 0.58 -24.60 31.87
C LEU A 159 2.01 -24.87 32.35
N LYS A 160 2.68 -25.87 31.77
CA LYS A 160 4.07 -26.19 32.04
C LYS A 160 5.01 -25.07 31.62
N ARG A 161 4.77 -24.44 30.46
CA ARG A 161 5.63 -23.38 29.90
C ARG A 161 5.42 -22.01 30.54
N SER A 162 4.20 -21.73 30.99
CA SER A 162 3.89 -20.51 31.73
C SER A 162 4.39 -20.53 33.17
N ASN A 163 4.75 -21.70 33.73
CA ASN A 163 5.17 -21.83 35.13
C ASN A 163 6.44 -20.99 35.44
N PRO A 164 6.51 -20.27 36.58
CA PRO A 164 5.51 -20.11 37.65
C PRO A 164 4.63 -18.86 37.49
N LEU A 165 4.56 -18.27 36.31
CA LEU A 165 3.82 -17.04 36.09
C LEU A 165 2.30 -17.24 36.30
N PRO A 166 1.59 -16.19 36.73
CA PRO A 166 0.15 -16.20 36.79
C PRO A 166 -0.47 -16.39 35.40
N ILE A 167 -1.64 -17.01 35.36
CA ILE A 167 -2.35 -17.39 34.13
C ILE A 167 -3.69 -16.68 34.01
N SER A 168 -4.07 -16.40 32.77
CA SER A 168 -5.36 -15.82 32.40
C SER A 168 -6.08 -16.71 31.40
N PHE A 169 -7.41 -16.86 31.55
CA PHE A 169 -8.18 -17.72 30.67
C PHE A 169 -9.68 -17.40 30.67
N ILE A 170 -10.35 -17.84 29.60
CA ILE A 170 -11.81 -17.82 29.47
C ILE A 170 -12.33 -19.26 29.55
N LEU A 171 -13.27 -19.54 30.44
CA LEU A 171 -13.95 -20.82 30.59
C LEU A 171 -15.42 -20.69 30.18
N ILE A 172 -15.82 -21.36 29.11
CA ILE A 172 -17.19 -21.31 28.57
C ILE A 172 -17.85 -22.68 28.77
N ILE A 173 -18.87 -22.73 29.61
CA ILE A 173 -19.60 -23.95 29.94
C ILE A 173 -20.98 -23.87 29.26
N SER A 174 -21.18 -24.69 28.22
CA SER A 174 -22.41 -24.69 27.42
C SER A 174 -23.59 -25.24 28.23
N ARG A 175 -24.78 -24.63 28.05
CA ARG A 175 -26.06 -25.08 28.62
C ARG A 175 -26.27 -26.57 28.41
N SER A 176 -26.82 -27.26 29.41
CA SER A 176 -27.43 -28.55 29.16
C SER A 176 -28.66 -28.81 30.01
N ASN A 177 -29.61 -29.52 29.41
CA ASN A 177 -30.79 -30.03 30.08
C ASN A 177 -30.51 -31.20 31.04
N ASP A 178 -29.28 -31.72 31.07
CA ASP A 178 -28.85 -32.81 31.96
C ASP A 178 -28.14 -32.19 33.19
N GLU A 179 -28.24 -32.81 34.37
CA GLU A 179 -27.64 -32.35 35.63
C GLU A 179 -26.09 -32.24 35.55
N ILE A 180 -25.56 -31.17 34.92
CA ILE A 180 -24.11 -30.91 34.79
C ILE A 180 -23.44 -30.71 36.15
N GLY A 181 -24.18 -30.34 37.19
CA GLY A 181 -23.66 -30.12 38.55
C GLY A 181 -22.96 -31.32 39.20
N LYS A 182 -22.84 -32.48 38.53
CA LYS A 182 -22.11 -33.67 39.02
C LYS A 182 -20.96 -34.14 38.12
N LEU A 183 -20.77 -33.56 36.94
CA LEU A 183 -19.82 -34.08 35.95
C LEU A 183 -18.53 -33.25 35.91
N ARG A 184 -17.52 -33.69 36.68
CA ARG A 184 -16.14 -33.20 36.57
C ARG A 184 -15.63 -33.44 35.14
N HIS A 185 -15.11 -32.38 34.51
CA HIS A 185 -14.55 -32.44 33.17
C HIS A 185 -13.03 -32.35 33.29
N PRO A 186 -12.23 -33.19 32.59
CA PRO A 186 -10.77 -33.20 32.75
C PRO A 186 -10.09 -31.84 32.54
N LEU A 187 -10.61 -31.01 31.63
CA LEU A 187 -10.11 -29.63 31.44
C LEU A 187 -10.36 -28.73 32.67
N ILE A 188 -11.47 -28.93 33.39
CA ILE A 188 -11.74 -28.21 34.64
C ILE A 188 -10.75 -28.67 35.70
N ASP A 189 -10.59 -29.99 35.88
CA ASP A 189 -9.67 -30.55 36.89
C ASP A 189 -8.25 -29.97 36.71
N VAL A 190 -7.74 -29.94 35.48
CA VAL A 190 -6.42 -29.37 35.14
C VAL A 190 -6.31 -27.89 35.46
N LEU A 191 -7.36 -27.10 35.23
CA LEU A 191 -7.36 -25.67 35.59
C LEU A 191 -7.41 -25.48 37.10
N THR A 192 -8.26 -26.26 37.80
CA THR A 192 -8.41 -26.19 39.26
C THR A 192 -7.14 -26.62 39.97
N ASP A 193 -6.34 -27.53 39.40
CA ASP A 193 -5.02 -27.91 39.92
C ASP A 193 -4.00 -26.76 39.87
N GLN A 194 -4.29 -25.68 39.14
CA GLN A 194 -3.43 -24.50 39.01
C GLN A 194 -4.08 -23.24 39.61
N ALA A 195 -5.07 -23.39 40.51
CA ALA A 195 -5.84 -22.30 41.11
C ALA A 195 -4.98 -21.18 41.72
N GLU A 196 -3.85 -21.53 42.33
CA GLU A 196 -2.92 -20.59 42.96
C GLU A 196 -2.29 -19.62 41.96
N ARG A 197 -2.28 -19.97 40.68
CA ARG A 197 -1.71 -19.16 39.60
C ARG A 197 -2.77 -18.32 38.87
N TRP A 198 -4.05 -18.46 39.18
CA TRP A 198 -5.10 -17.70 38.49
C TRP A 198 -4.91 -16.20 38.77
N TRP A 199 -4.98 -15.38 37.73
CA TRP A 199 -4.79 -13.93 37.81
C TRP A 199 -5.96 -13.14 37.24
N ASP A 200 -6.38 -13.47 36.01
CA ASP A 200 -7.48 -12.83 35.30
C ASP A 200 -8.33 -13.91 34.64
N VAL A 201 -9.52 -14.12 35.18
CA VAL A 201 -10.35 -15.28 34.85
C VAL A 201 -11.73 -14.84 34.42
N GLU A 202 -12.17 -15.33 33.27
CA GLU A 202 -13.50 -15.09 32.74
C GLU A 202 -14.27 -16.40 32.64
N ILE A 203 -15.50 -16.45 33.18
CA ILE A 203 -16.32 -17.67 33.22
C ILE A 203 -17.71 -17.39 32.68
N TRP A 204 -18.10 -18.09 31.63
CA TRP A 204 -19.41 -17.99 30.99
C TRP A 204 -20.20 -19.29 31.15
N GLY A 205 -21.49 -19.21 31.49
CA GLY A 205 -22.36 -20.39 31.56
C GLY A 205 -23.52 -20.23 32.54
N GLU A 206 -24.02 -21.33 33.11
CA GLU A 206 -25.02 -21.27 34.18
C GLU A 206 -24.36 -21.13 35.56
N ILE A 207 -24.99 -20.42 36.50
CA ILE A 207 -24.49 -20.29 37.90
C ILE A 207 -24.26 -21.64 38.60
N SER A 208 -25.03 -22.68 38.23
CA SER A 208 -24.87 -24.06 38.71
C SER A 208 -23.52 -24.67 38.31
N SER A 209 -22.95 -24.24 37.18
CA SER A 209 -21.66 -24.73 36.67
C SER A 209 -20.48 -24.37 37.56
N LEU A 210 -20.61 -23.32 38.39
CA LEU A 210 -19.58 -22.95 39.35
C LEU A 210 -19.34 -24.03 40.42
N THR A 211 -20.30 -24.94 40.65
CA THR A 211 -20.09 -26.09 41.56
C THR A 211 -18.95 -26.99 41.12
N ALA A 212 -18.64 -27.05 39.81
CA ALA A 212 -17.49 -27.79 39.31
C ALA A 212 -16.14 -27.17 39.71
N LEU A 213 -16.14 -25.93 40.23
CA LEU A 213 -14.95 -25.21 40.69
C LEU A 213 -14.81 -25.19 42.21
N GLU A 214 -15.61 -25.95 42.96
CA GLU A 214 -15.58 -25.92 44.44
C GLU A 214 -14.18 -26.17 45.03
N ASP A 215 -13.37 -27.00 44.36
CA ASP A 215 -12.01 -27.32 44.76
C ASP A 215 -11.04 -26.12 44.72
N VAL A 216 -11.36 -25.01 44.02
CA VAL A 216 -10.46 -23.82 43.99
C VAL A 216 -10.58 -22.95 45.23
N ARG A 217 -11.58 -23.18 46.07
CA ARG A 217 -11.83 -22.42 47.30
C ARG A 217 -10.57 -22.37 48.17
N GLY A 218 -10.23 -21.18 48.66
CA GLY A 218 -9.05 -20.95 49.50
C GLY A 218 -7.71 -20.99 48.77
N ARG A 219 -7.69 -21.27 47.45
CA ARG A 219 -6.46 -21.38 46.64
C ARG A 219 -6.24 -20.21 45.68
N LEU A 220 -7.09 -19.18 45.71
CA LEU A 220 -7.08 -18.06 44.75
C LEU A 220 -6.21 -16.88 45.21
N GLN A 221 -4.94 -17.12 45.56
CA GLN A 221 -4.07 -16.09 46.17
C GLN A 221 -3.61 -14.99 45.21
N ASN A 222 -3.54 -15.28 43.91
CA ASN A 222 -3.07 -14.34 42.88
C ASN A 222 -4.20 -13.74 42.02
N LEU A 223 -5.45 -14.16 42.24
CA LEU A 223 -6.59 -13.73 41.43
C LEU A 223 -6.84 -12.24 41.67
N LYS A 224 -6.73 -11.42 40.62
CA LYS A 224 -6.95 -9.97 40.67
C LYS A 224 -8.19 -9.50 39.95
N THR A 225 -8.52 -10.15 38.84
CA THR A 225 -9.68 -9.83 38.01
C THR A 225 -10.52 -11.07 37.80
N LEU A 226 -11.83 -10.92 37.93
CA LEU A 226 -12.80 -11.99 37.72
C LEU A 226 -14.01 -11.47 36.97
N THR A 227 -14.29 -12.04 35.80
CA THR A 227 -15.49 -11.76 35.01
C THR A 227 -16.38 -12.99 34.98
N LEU A 228 -17.65 -12.83 35.33
CA LEU A 228 -18.65 -13.88 35.34
C LEU A 228 -19.82 -13.48 34.44
N ASP A 229 -20.08 -14.22 33.37
CA ASP A 229 -21.29 -14.06 32.55
C ASP A 229 -22.19 -15.27 32.77
N LEU A 230 -23.13 -15.13 33.71
CA LEU A 230 -23.86 -16.26 34.28
C LEU A 230 -25.36 -16.17 34.06
N GLU A 231 -25.90 -17.22 33.45
CA GLU A 231 -27.33 -17.37 33.24
C GLU A 231 -28.03 -17.92 34.49
N SER A 232 -29.31 -17.55 34.63
CA SER A 232 -30.13 -17.88 35.79
C SER A 232 -30.45 -19.37 35.91
N SER A 233 -30.29 -19.92 37.12
CA SER A 233 -30.93 -21.18 37.53
C SER A 233 -32.01 -20.90 38.59
N ARG A 234 -33.15 -21.61 38.50
CA ARG A 234 -34.18 -21.55 39.55
C ARG A 234 -33.63 -22.21 40.82
N GLY A 235 -33.36 -21.43 41.87
CA GLY A 235 -33.23 -21.96 43.24
C GLY A 235 -31.84 -22.37 43.77
N GLY A 236 -30.72 -21.74 43.36
CA GLY A 236 -29.38 -22.07 43.90
C GLY A 236 -29.08 -21.66 45.37
N ARG A 237 -28.07 -22.30 45.99
CA ARG A 237 -27.46 -21.94 47.30
C ARG A 237 -26.52 -20.73 47.17
N LYS A 238 -26.12 -20.10 48.29
CA LYS A 238 -25.01 -19.13 48.33
C LYS A 238 -23.70 -19.85 47.98
N LEU A 239 -22.86 -19.23 47.16
CA LEU A 239 -21.55 -19.71 46.71
C LEU A 239 -20.46 -18.82 47.30
N ASP A 240 -19.50 -19.42 47.98
CA ASP A 240 -18.39 -18.74 48.67
C ASP A 240 -17.03 -19.09 48.07
N ILE A 241 -17.01 -19.65 46.86
CA ILE A 241 -15.82 -20.10 46.12
C ILE A 241 -14.76 -18.98 46.03
N PHE A 242 -15.20 -17.74 45.80
CA PHE A 242 -14.34 -16.56 45.63
C PHE A 242 -14.17 -15.74 46.91
N ALA A 243 -14.75 -16.15 48.04
CA ALA A 243 -14.71 -15.37 49.28
C ALA A 243 -13.29 -15.27 49.87
N GLU A 244 -12.44 -16.27 49.60
CA GLU A 244 -11.05 -16.38 50.10
C GLU A 244 -10.03 -16.09 49.00
N ALA A 245 -10.22 -15.00 48.23
CA ALA A 245 -9.31 -14.56 47.16
C ALA A 245 -8.66 -13.22 47.52
N PRO A 246 -7.56 -13.16 48.30
CA PRO A 246 -7.07 -11.94 48.98
C PRO A 246 -6.53 -10.81 48.08
N GLN A 247 -6.23 -11.09 46.81
CA GLN A 247 -5.75 -10.08 45.85
C GLN A 247 -6.84 -9.63 44.86
N LEU A 248 -8.07 -10.12 44.99
CA LEU A 248 -9.15 -9.80 44.06
C LEU A 248 -9.51 -8.32 44.18
N GLN A 249 -9.35 -7.58 43.07
CA GLN A 249 -9.53 -6.13 42.97
C GLN A 249 -10.67 -5.75 42.05
N HIS A 250 -10.88 -6.49 40.96
CA HIS A 250 -11.86 -6.17 39.93
C HIS A 250 -12.82 -7.34 39.73
N VAL A 251 -14.11 -7.08 39.86
CA VAL A 251 -15.17 -8.07 39.65
C VAL A 251 -16.18 -7.52 38.65
N GLU A 252 -16.44 -8.29 37.62
CA GLU A 252 -17.50 -8.04 36.65
C GLU A 252 -18.46 -9.24 36.65
N CYS A 253 -19.76 -9.00 36.79
CA CYS A 253 -20.76 -10.06 36.94
C CYS A 253 -22.04 -9.75 36.17
N ARG A 254 -22.22 -10.38 35.02
CA ARG A 254 -23.40 -10.23 34.16
C ARG A 254 -24.39 -11.36 34.42
N GLY A 255 -25.70 -11.04 34.39
CA GLY A 255 -26.80 -12.01 34.50
C GLY A 255 -27.67 -11.92 35.77
N ALA A 256 -28.84 -12.58 35.76
CA ALA A 256 -30.00 -12.18 36.56
C ALA A 256 -29.98 -12.49 38.08
N PHE A 257 -28.99 -13.19 38.65
CA PHE A 257 -29.00 -13.58 40.08
C PHE A 257 -27.61 -13.67 40.73
N VAL A 258 -26.73 -12.70 40.46
CA VAL A 258 -25.37 -12.56 41.03
C VAL A 258 -25.34 -12.57 42.57
N GLY A 259 -26.48 -12.32 43.22
CA GLY A 259 -26.56 -12.20 44.68
C GLY A 259 -26.13 -13.40 45.52
N LYS A 260 -26.00 -14.57 44.92
CA LYS A 260 -25.59 -15.75 45.67
C LYS A 260 -24.09 -15.85 45.88
N ILE A 261 -23.26 -15.05 45.21
CA ILE A 261 -21.80 -15.12 45.32
C ILE A 261 -21.32 -14.22 46.46
N LEU A 262 -20.47 -14.75 47.34
CA LEU A 262 -19.79 -13.98 48.38
C LEU A 262 -18.43 -13.48 47.88
N TRP A 263 -18.19 -12.18 48.08
CA TRP A 263 -16.98 -11.50 47.69
C TRP A 263 -16.05 -11.25 48.88
N PRO A 264 -14.73 -11.17 48.68
CA PRO A 264 -13.80 -10.81 49.73
C PRO A 264 -14.02 -9.36 50.17
N SER A 265 -14.00 -9.12 51.48
CA SER A 265 -14.26 -7.79 52.05
C SER A 265 -13.03 -6.88 52.01
N ASN A 266 -13.23 -5.58 51.78
CA ASN A 266 -12.27 -4.46 51.97
C ASN A 266 -11.14 -4.28 50.94
N GLN A 267 -10.99 -5.17 49.97
CA GLN A 267 -9.87 -5.14 49.01
C GLN A 267 -10.30 -4.88 47.55
N LEU A 268 -11.60 -5.00 47.25
CA LEU A 268 -12.16 -4.72 45.93
C LEU A 268 -12.02 -3.23 45.62
N LEU A 269 -11.50 -2.94 44.43
CA LEU A 269 -11.36 -1.60 43.86
C LEU A 269 -12.45 -1.29 42.84
N SER A 270 -12.98 -2.30 42.14
CA SER A 270 -14.02 -2.15 41.13
C SER A 270 -15.03 -3.29 41.18
N TYR A 271 -16.32 -2.96 41.12
CA TYR A 271 -17.41 -3.92 40.95
C TYR A 271 -18.34 -3.45 39.83
N GLU A 272 -18.67 -4.33 38.91
CA GLU A 272 -19.67 -4.14 37.86
C GLU A 272 -20.63 -5.34 37.84
N GLY A 273 -21.94 -5.11 37.83
CA GLY A 273 -22.84 -6.23 37.56
C GLY A 273 -24.34 -5.99 37.64
N SER A 274 -25.11 -6.91 37.04
CA SER A 274 -26.58 -6.90 37.10
C SER A 274 -27.05 -7.47 38.43
N THR A 275 -27.70 -6.64 39.25
CA THR A 275 -28.04 -6.99 40.64
C THR A 275 -29.48 -6.58 40.95
N PRO A 276 -30.49 -7.41 40.64
CA PRO A 276 -31.89 -7.04 40.87
C PRO A 276 -32.26 -6.80 42.33
N ASP A 277 -31.64 -7.49 43.29
CA ASP A 277 -31.94 -7.33 44.72
C ASP A 277 -30.68 -7.25 45.57
N LEU A 278 -30.26 -6.04 45.95
CA LEU A 278 -29.06 -5.82 46.75
C LEU A 278 -29.10 -6.58 48.09
N ILE A 279 -30.22 -6.61 48.80
CA ILE A 279 -30.30 -7.26 50.13
C ILE A 279 -30.04 -8.77 50.02
N ALA A 280 -30.53 -9.39 48.95
CA ALA A 280 -30.32 -10.81 48.70
C ALA A 280 -28.90 -11.13 48.21
N THR A 281 -28.00 -10.14 48.12
CA THR A 281 -26.67 -10.27 47.49
C THR A 281 -25.48 -10.21 48.43
N GLY A 282 -24.37 -10.84 48.03
CA GLY A 282 -23.04 -10.54 48.56
C GLY A 282 -22.60 -9.08 48.36
N ALA A 283 -23.22 -8.34 47.42
CA ALA A 283 -22.92 -6.93 47.18
C ALA A 283 -23.38 -6.03 48.33
N TYR A 284 -24.43 -6.38 49.09
CA TYR A 284 -24.83 -5.62 50.28
C TYR A 284 -23.78 -5.67 51.40
N GLU A 285 -23.23 -6.86 51.68
CA GLU A 285 -22.13 -7.01 52.65
C GLU A 285 -20.83 -6.38 52.14
N MET A 286 -20.58 -6.43 50.83
CA MET A 286 -19.49 -5.68 50.21
C MET A 286 -19.64 -4.18 50.49
N LEU A 287 -20.78 -3.56 50.14
CA LEU A 287 -21.00 -2.12 50.35
C LEU A 287 -20.92 -1.71 51.83
N ARG A 288 -21.31 -2.59 52.75
CA ARG A 288 -21.20 -2.34 54.20
C ARG A 288 -19.74 -2.23 54.67
N LYS A 289 -18.82 -2.94 54.02
CA LYS A 289 -17.43 -3.08 54.46
C LYS A 289 -16.40 -2.44 53.49
N ALA A 290 -16.81 -2.07 52.29
CA ALA A 290 -15.94 -1.62 51.21
C ALA A 290 -15.38 -0.21 51.44
N SER A 291 -14.29 -0.10 52.21
CA SER A 291 -13.53 1.14 52.37
C SER A 291 -12.64 1.50 51.18
N SER A 292 -12.26 0.50 50.36
CA SER A 292 -11.27 0.66 49.28
C SER A 292 -11.86 0.70 47.86
N LEU A 293 -13.19 0.57 47.74
CA LEU A 293 -13.87 0.53 46.45
C LEU A 293 -13.81 1.90 45.77
N LYS A 294 -13.33 1.93 44.53
CA LYS A 294 -13.18 3.13 43.70
C LYS A 294 -14.25 3.24 42.63
N ARG A 295 -14.70 2.11 42.07
CA ARG A 295 -15.73 2.05 41.02
C ARG A 295 -16.83 1.07 41.39
N LEU A 296 -18.08 1.52 41.30
CA LEU A 296 -19.28 0.70 41.52
C LEU A 296 -20.25 0.92 40.37
N GLU A 297 -20.53 -0.13 39.62
CA GLU A 297 -21.50 -0.14 38.51
C GLU A 297 -22.54 -1.23 38.75
N ILE A 298 -23.82 -0.84 38.83
CA ILE A 298 -24.93 -1.76 39.10
C ILE A 298 -26.00 -1.58 38.03
N TYR A 299 -26.40 -2.67 37.39
CA TYR A 299 -27.47 -2.68 36.41
C TYR A 299 -28.71 -3.43 36.91
N ASP A 300 -29.87 -3.14 36.31
CA ASP A 300 -31.17 -3.77 36.59
C ASP A 300 -31.65 -3.75 38.05
N LEU A 301 -31.29 -2.72 38.84
CA LEU A 301 -31.54 -2.70 40.28
C LEU A 301 -33.04 -2.50 40.64
N ALA A 302 -33.69 -3.57 41.12
CA ALA A 302 -35.12 -3.59 41.46
C ALA A 302 -35.40 -3.41 42.96
N ASN A 303 -34.52 -3.85 43.85
CA ASN A 303 -34.60 -3.62 45.30
C ASN A 303 -33.33 -2.87 45.77
N PRO A 304 -33.38 -1.54 45.86
CA PRO A 304 -32.21 -0.68 46.02
C PRO A 304 -31.88 -0.40 47.49
N THR A 305 -32.30 -1.26 48.41
CA THR A 305 -32.06 -1.05 49.84
C THR A 305 -30.60 -1.31 50.17
N VAL A 306 -29.91 -0.30 50.71
CA VAL A 306 -28.48 -0.35 51.11
C VAL A 306 -28.29 0.03 52.57
N PRO A 307 -27.23 -0.46 53.24
CA PRO A 307 -26.91 -0.01 54.59
C PRO A 307 -26.50 1.47 54.57
N VAL A 308 -26.62 2.14 55.72
CA VAL A 308 -26.02 3.47 55.88
C VAL A 308 -24.50 3.32 55.83
N ALA A 309 -23.87 3.84 54.78
CA ALA A 309 -22.45 3.60 54.50
C ALA A 309 -21.76 4.85 53.96
N THR A 310 -20.51 5.05 54.37
CA THR A 310 -19.62 6.09 53.81
C THR A 310 -18.57 5.39 52.95
N LEU A 311 -18.59 5.63 51.64
CA LEU A 311 -17.66 5.04 50.69
C LEU A 311 -16.55 6.05 50.37
N SER A 312 -15.55 6.12 51.26
CA SER A 312 -14.52 7.16 51.27
C SER A 312 -13.54 7.16 50.09
N SER A 313 -13.49 6.09 49.31
CA SER A 313 -12.60 5.95 48.14
C SER A 313 -13.34 5.88 46.81
N LEU A 314 -14.68 5.95 46.81
CA LEU A 314 -15.48 5.76 45.61
C LEU A 314 -15.43 7.01 44.72
N THR A 315 -14.78 6.87 43.56
CA THR A 315 -14.66 7.92 42.55
C THR A 315 -15.70 7.77 41.43
N VAL A 316 -16.20 6.57 41.19
CA VAL A 316 -17.19 6.28 40.12
C VAL A 316 -18.38 5.52 40.69
N LEU A 317 -19.59 6.04 40.48
CA LEU A 317 -20.84 5.38 40.81
C LEU A 317 -21.76 5.38 39.59
N LYS A 318 -22.14 4.20 39.10
CA LYS A 318 -23.12 4.02 38.04
C LYS A 318 -24.24 3.09 38.45
N VAL A 319 -25.49 3.52 38.32
CA VAL A 319 -26.64 2.71 38.74
C VAL A 319 -27.80 2.85 37.77
N GLU A 320 -28.28 1.72 37.23
CA GLU A 320 -29.53 1.62 36.48
C GLU A 320 -30.61 0.99 37.37
N PHE A 321 -31.70 1.72 37.60
CA PHE A 321 -32.83 1.32 38.42
C PHE A 321 -33.97 0.76 37.57
N THR A 322 -34.56 -0.34 38.03
CA THR A 322 -35.79 -0.94 37.46
C THR A 322 -37.00 -0.82 38.41
N CYS A 323 -36.81 -0.21 39.58
CA CYS A 323 -37.79 -0.13 40.66
C CYS A 323 -38.59 1.19 40.71
N VAL A 324 -39.67 1.20 41.50
CA VAL A 324 -40.60 2.33 41.61
C VAL A 324 -40.14 3.41 42.61
N ARG A 325 -39.17 3.15 43.52
CA ARG A 325 -38.70 4.13 44.53
C ARG A 325 -37.23 3.94 44.95
N PRO A 326 -36.25 4.46 44.19
CA PRO A 326 -34.83 4.30 44.51
C PRO A 326 -34.24 5.30 45.50
N VAL A 327 -35.03 6.25 46.01
CA VAL A 327 -34.57 7.35 46.88
C VAL A 327 -33.81 6.88 48.13
N ALA A 328 -34.21 5.74 48.72
CA ALA A 328 -33.55 5.17 49.90
C ALA A 328 -32.08 4.78 49.63
N PHE A 329 -31.73 4.44 48.38
CA PHE A 329 -30.38 4.12 47.98
C PHE A 329 -29.44 5.32 48.17
N LEU A 330 -29.81 6.47 47.60
CA LEU A 330 -29.01 7.70 47.67
C LEU A 330 -29.00 8.29 49.09
N ASN A 331 -30.10 8.18 49.83
CA ASN A 331 -30.20 8.74 51.18
C ASN A 331 -29.27 8.06 52.19
N ASN A 332 -28.93 6.79 51.98
CA ASN A 332 -28.11 6.01 52.90
C ASN A 332 -26.60 6.06 52.58
N LEU A 333 -26.18 6.68 51.47
CA LEU A 333 -24.78 6.71 51.05
C LEU A 333 -24.12 8.08 51.28
N THR A 334 -22.85 8.10 51.66
CA THR A 334 -22.01 9.31 51.69
C THR A 334 -20.75 9.06 50.86
N LEU A 335 -20.49 9.90 49.86
CA LEU A 335 -19.52 9.64 48.77
C LEU A 335 -18.53 10.81 48.60
N PRO A 336 -17.59 11.03 49.54
CA PRO A 336 -16.86 12.30 49.64
C PRO A 336 -15.89 12.61 48.49
N VAL A 337 -15.45 11.62 47.72
CA VAL A 337 -14.43 11.78 46.65
C VAL A 337 -14.97 11.44 45.26
N LEU A 338 -16.30 11.51 45.09
CA LEU A 338 -16.97 11.13 43.85
C LEU A 338 -16.60 12.06 42.70
N GLU A 339 -16.11 11.50 41.60
CA GLU A 339 -15.74 12.23 40.38
C GLU A 339 -16.70 11.96 39.20
N ASP A 340 -17.30 10.77 39.14
CA ASP A 340 -18.18 10.30 38.07
C ASP A 340 -19.46 9.69 38.68
N LEU A 341 -20.61 10.28 38.34
CA LEU A 341 -21.92 9.83 38.78
C LEU A 341 -22.83 9.60 37.56
N ASP A 342 -23.29 8.36 37.38
CA ASP A 342 -24.27 7.97 36.35
C ASP A 342 -25.48 7.32 37.01
N LEU A 343 -26.65 7.93 36.87
CA LEU A 343 -27.90 7.41 37.42
C LEU A 343 -28.96 7.33 36.33
N ASP A 344 -29.51 6.13 36.13
CA ASP A 344 -30.60 5.88 35.19
C ASP A 344 -31.82 5.36 35.95
N TRP A 345 -32.89 6.15 35.95
CA TRP A 345 -34.21 5.77 36.46
C TRP A 345 -35.29 5.97 35.39
N SER A 346 -34.92 5.94 34.12
CA SER A 346 -35.79 6.22 32.98
C SER A 346 -36.97 5.25 32.85
N LYS A 347 -36.85 4.04 33.41
CA LYS A 347 -37.93 3.04 33.50
C LYS A 347 -39.06 3.44 34.45
N TRP A 348 -38.92 4.54 35.21
CA TRP A 348 -39.88 5.02 36.19
C TRP A 348 -40.22 6.52 36.01
N GLN A 349 -41.45 6.89 36.38
CA GLN A 349 -41.98 8.25 36.27
C GLN A 349 -41.84 9.00 37.61
N ASP A 350 -40.81 9.85 37.75
CA ASP A 350 -40.58 10.69 38.94
C ASP A 350 -41.41 11.97 38.92
N ARG A 351 -42.73 11.85 39.10
CA ARG A 351 -43.64 13.00 39.02
C ARG A 351 -43.38 14.07 40.08
N ASP A 352 -42.83 13.67 41.23
CA ASP A 352 -42.64 14.55 42.38
C ASP A 352 -41.18 15.07 42.48
N GLY A 353 -40.29 14.73 41.54
CA GLY A 353 -38.88 15.11 41.56
C GLY A 353 -38.08 14.53 42.74
N SER A 354 -38.60 13.47 43.36
CA SER A 354 -38.07 12.86 44.58
C SER A 354 -36.63 12.36 44.44
N MET A 355 -36.22 11.91 43.25
CA MET A 355 -34.84 11.50 42.98
C MET A 355 -33.90 12.70 42.91
N PHE A 356 -34.34 13.83 42.33
CA PHE A 356 -33.54 15.05 42.34
C PHE A 356 -33.34 15.59 43.76
N PHE A 357 -34.36 15.51 44.62
CA PHE A 357 -34.21 15.84 46.04
C PHE A 357 -33.21 14.92 46.75
N ALA A 358 -33.29 13.61 46.51
CA ALA A 358 -32.36 12.63 47.07
C ALA A 358 -30.92 12.87 46.59
N LEU A 359 -30.76 13.17 45.29
CA LEU A 359 -29.49 13.52 44.67
C LEU A 359 -28.90 14.78 45.30
N ARG A 360 -29.70 15.84 45.46
CA ARG A 360 -29.27 17.06 46.13
C ARG A 360 -28.82 16.78 47.57
N ALA A 361 -29.53 15.92 48.30
CA ALA A 361 -29.21 15.55 49.67
C ALA A 361 -27.87 14.79 49.77
N ILE A 362 -27.59 13.83 48.88
CA ILE A 362 -26.30 13.11 48.86
C ILE A 362 -25.15 14.02 48.45
N LEU A 363 -25.33 14.90 47.44
CA LEU A 363 -24.29 15.84 47.01
C LEU A 363 -23.95 16.83 48.13
N SER A 364 -24.96 17.33 48.85
CA SER A 364 -24.78 18.22 49.99
C SER A 364 -24.07 17.51 51.15
N ARG A 365 -24.53 16.31 51.51
CA ARG A 365 -23.96 15.52 52.62
C ARG A 365 -22.53 15.05 52.34
N SER A 366 -22.19 14.82 51.08
CA SER A 366 -20.88 14.31 50.68
C SER A 366 -19.86 15.41 50.36
N GLU A 367 -20.28 16.68 50.33
CA GLU A 367 -19.41 17.84 50.03
C GLU A 367 -18.63 17.72 48.70
N VAL A 368 -19.19 17.01 47.71
CA VAL A 368 -18.52 16.66 46.43
C VAL A 368 -18.41 17.80 45.41
N SER A 369 -18.71 19.03 45.80
CA SER A 369 -18.78 20.20 44.91
C SER A 369 -17.47 20.51 44.19
N SER A 370 -16.35 20.09 44.77
CA SER A 370 -15.00 20.28 44.23
C SER A 370 -14.46 19.09 43.42
N CYS A 371 -15.09 17.92 43.51
CA CYS A 371 -14.56 16.67 42.95
C CYS A 371 -15.34 16.15 41.75
N LEU A 372 -16.65 16.38 41.68
CA LEU A 372 -17.50 15.82 40.63
C LEU A 372 -17.22 16.46 39.26
N LYS A 373 -16.73 15.66 38.31
CA LYS A 373 -16.37 16.06 36.94
C LYS A 373 -17.35 15.56 35.89
N TYR A 374 -17.93 14.37 36.09
CA TYR A 374 -18.88 13.75 35.17
C TYR A 374 -20.21 13.48 35.87
N LEU A 375 -21.31 13.93 35.27
CA LEU A 375 -22.65 13.71 35.78
C LEU A 375 -23.57 13.27 34.63
N ARG A 376 -24.10 12.06 34.73
CA ARG A 376 -25.12 11.53 33.82
C ARG A 376 -26.41 11.21 34.56
N LEU A 377 -27.52 11.76 34.08
CA LEU A 377 -28.85 11.58 34.67
C LEU A 377 -29.87 11.22 33.58
N ARG A 378 -30.32 9.96 33.58
CA ARG A 378 -31.39 9.48 32.70
C ARG A 378 -32.69 9.36 33.49
N ALA A 379 -33.51 10.40 33.39
CA ALA A 379 -34.85 10.46 33.98
C ALA A 379 -35.93 10.13 32.93
N GLY A 380 -37.06 9.56 33.36
CA GLY A 380 -38.23 9.35 32.50
C GLY A 380 -38.97 10.65 32.16
N GLU A 381 -39.06 11.58 33.12
CA GLU A 381 -39.57 12.95 32.93
C GLU A 381 -38.74 13.90 33.79
N MET A 382 -38.40 15.08 33.25
CA MET A 382 -37.66 16.12 33.96
C MET A 382 -38.64 17.08 34.67
N VAL A 383 -38.37 17.39 35.93
CA VAL A 383 -39.11 18.40 36.69
C VAL A 383 -38.41 19.75 36.51
N ASP A 384 -39.17 20.78 36.13
CA ASP A 384 -38.63 22.12 35.84
C ASP A 384 -37.93 22.72 37.07
N GLY A 385 -36.72 23.25 36.86
CA GLY A 385 -35.87 23.84 37.90
C GLY A 385 -35.12 22.82 38.77
N ALA A 386 -35.46 21.52 38.72
CA ALA A 386 -34.87 20.51 39.59
C ALA A 386 -33.39 20.27 39.26
N LEU A 387 -33.03 20.26 37.97
CA LEU A 387 -31.64 20.09 37.53
C LEU A 387 -30.78 21.27 38.01
N SER A 388 -31.27 22.50 37.91
CA SER A 388 -30.55 23.69 38.39
C SER A 388 -30.18 23.60 39.86
N THR A 389 -31.06 23.05 40.72
CA THR A 389 -30.75 22.88 42.15
C THR A 389 -29.61 21.88 42.42
N VAL A 390 -29.44 20.88 41.54
CA VAL A 390 -28.34 19.92 41.58
C VAL A 390 -27.05 20.58 41.09
N LEU A 391 -27.12 21.28 39.96
CA LEU A 391 -25.97 21.93 39.33
C LEU A 391 -25.35 23.05 40.18
N GLN A 392 -26.15 23.70 41.03
CA GLN A 392 -25.65 24.67 42.04
C GLN A 392 -24.64 24.05 43.01
N LEU A 393 -24.73 22.74 43.26
CA LEU A 393 -23.83 22.01 44.16
C LEU A 393 -22.62 21.42 43.44
N THR A 394 -22.52 21.53 42.11
CA THR A 394 -21.48 20.86 41.30
C THR A 394 -20.71 21.81 40.39
N PRO A 395 -20.08 22.89 40.91
CA PRO A 395 -19.42 23.90 40.08
C PRO A 395 -18.20 23.37 39.29
N SER A 396 -17.61 22.25 39.70
CA SER A 396 -16.41 21.67 39.08
C SER A 396 -16.69 20.76 37.88
N LEU A 397 -17.96 20.62 37.49
CA LEU A 397 -18.40 19.69 36.44
C LEU A 397 -17.79 20.03 35.08
N GLU A 398 -17.25 19.02 34.39
CA GLU A 398 -16.64 19.12 33.05
C GLU A 398 -17.53 18.49 31.97
N THR A 399 -18.30 17.45 32.34
CA THR A 399 -19.24 16.77 31.44
C THR A 399 -20.60 16.58 32.09
N LEU A 400 -21.66 16.94 31.38
CA LEU A 400 -23.06 16.77 31.79
C LEU A 400 -23.82 16.03 30.70
N ASP A 401 -24.42 14.89 31.02
CA ASP A 401 -25.27 14.11 30.11
C ASP A 401 -26.64 13.85 30.72
N VAL A 402 -27.69 14.53 30.25
CA VAL A 402 -28.99 14.52 30.95
C VAL A 402 -30.16 14.28 30.00
N THR A 403 -31.24 13.68 30.50
CA THR A 403 -32.54 13.75 29.81
C THR A 403 -32.91 15.22 29.58
N MET A 404 -33.43 15.54 28.40
CA MET A 404 -33.73 16.91 27.95
C MET A 404 -34.53 17.68 29.02
N PRO A 405 -33.94 18.70 29.66
CA PRO A 405 -34.63 19.52 30.63
C PRO A 405 -35.57 20.52 29.93
N PHE A 406 -36.55 21.01 30.68
CA PHE A 406 -37.55 21.96 30.20
C PHE A 406 -37.33 23.34 30.85
N GLY A 407 -38.05 24.35 30.35
CA GLY A 407 -38.24 25.61 31.07
C GLY A 407 -36.95 26.29 31.52
N ASP A 408 -36.85 26.57 32.81
CA ASP A 408 -35.84 27.43 33.43
C ASP A 408 -34.46 26.77 33.52
N ASP A 409 -34.38 25.43 33.51
CA ASP A 409 -33.11 24.70 33.65
C ASP A 409 -32.13 24.96 32.48
N VAL A 410 -32.64 25.00 31.24
CA VAL A 410 -31.82 25.33 30.06
C VAL A 410 -31.39 26.80 30.09
N GLU A 411 -32.25 27.68 30.60
CA GLU A 411 -31.95 29.10 30.73
C GLU A 411 -30.82 29.35 31.73
N GLN A 412 -30.85 28.68 32.89
CA GLN A 412 -29.79 28.80 33.90
C GLN A 412 -28.44 28.27 33.40
N LEU A 413 -28.43 27.24 32.55
CA LEU A 413 -27.21 26.75 31.88
C LEU A 413 -26.63 27.76 30.87
N SER A 414 -27.49 28.59 30.26
CA SER A 414 -27.13 29.62 29.27
C SER A 414 -26.67 30.94 29.89
N HIS A 415 -26.95 31.17 31.17
CA HIS A 415 -26.82 32.48 31.81
C HIS A 415 -25.36 32.86 32.10
N LEU A 416 -24.98 34.09 31.72
CA LEU A 416 -23.62 34.64 31.89
C LEU A 416 -23.60 36.02 32.57
N GLU A 417 -24.69 36.47 33.20
CA GLU A 417 -24.72 37.85 33.73
C GLU A 417 -23.80 38.01 34.95
N ARG A 418 -23.07 39.13 35.01
CA ARG A 418 -22.12 39.48 36.09
C ARG A 418 -22.69 39.50 37.52
N ARG A 419 -24.02 39.49 37.68
CA ARG A 419 -24.70 39.64 38.99
C ARG A 419 -25.16 38.31 39.61
N LYS A 420 -25.15 37.19 38.87
CA LYS A 420 -25.49 35.86 39.40
C LYS A 420 -24.34 34.87 39.15
N PRO A 421 -24.10 33.91 40.06
CA PRO A 421 -23.09 32.88 39.85
C PRO A 421 -23.48 31.97 38.69
N VAL A 422 -22.56 31.79 37.74
CA VAL A 422 -22.74 30.91 36.57
C VAL A 422 -22.75 29.46 37.05
N LEU A 423 -23.76 28.68 36.63
CA LEU A 423 -23.80 27.24 36.91
C LEU A 423 -22.76 26.51 36.06
N VAL A 424 -22.08 25.53 36.67
CA VAL A 424 -21.09 24.66 36.02
C VAL A 424 -20.12 25.40 35.08
N PRO A 425 -19.33 26.36 35.62
CA PRO A 425 -18.43 27.20 34.82
C PRO A 425 -17.34 26.39 34.11
N ARG A 426 -17.00 25.19 34.56
CA ARG A 426 -15.98 24.31 33.95
C ARG A 426 -16.50 23.35 32.89
N LEU A 427 -17.79 23.42 32.56
CA LEU A 427 -18.44 22.49 31.64
C LEU A 427 -17.88 22.63 30.22
N LYS A 428 -17.30 21.54 29.70
CA LYS A 428 -16.75 21.43 28.33
C LYS A 428 -17.63 20.59 27.42
N SER A 429 -18.34 19.61 27.98
CA SER A 429 -19.16 18.67 27.22
C SER A 429 -20.58 18.62 27.78
N LEU A 430 -21.56 18.87 26.93
CA LEU A 430 -22.99 18.84 27.27
C LEU A 430 -23.73 17.92 26.31
N GLU A 431 -24.39 16.90 26.87
CA GLU A 431 -25.20 15.95 26.12
C GLU A 431 -26.65 15.97 26.64
N PHE A 432 -27.61 16.01 25.72
CA PHE A 432 -29.03 15.90 26.01
C PHE A 432 -29.60 14.61 25.43
N PHE A 433 -30.48 13.93 26.12
CA PHE A 433 -31.22 12.79 25.58
C PHE A 433 -32.70 13.12 25.47
N ILE A 434 -33.31 12.87 24.31
CA ILE A 434 -34.74 13.10 24.06
C ILE A 434 -35.49 11.75 24.09
N PRO A 435 -36.31 11.50 25.13
CA PRO A 435 -37.19 10.33 25.21
C PRO A 435 -38.28 10.32 24.14
N LYS A 436 -38.88 9.14 23.90
CA LYS A 436 -39.73 8.86 22.73
C LYS A 436 -41.01 9.68 22.74
N ASP A 437 -41.54 9.86 23.94
CA ASP A 437 -42.84 10.46 24.19
C ASP A 437 -42.72 11.97 24.45
N THR A 438 -41.56 12.58 24.18
CA THR A 438 -41.35 14.02 24.38
C THR A 438 -42.07 14.80 23.29
N SER A 439 -43.13 15.55 23.67
CA SER A 439 -43.83 16.44 22.74
C SER A 439 -42.89 17.52 22.19
N ARG A 440 -43.06 17.87 20.90
CA ARG A 440 -42.27 18.91 20.22
C ARG A 440 -42.32 20.25 20.95
N ASP A 441 -43.48 20.60 21.50
CA ASP A 441 -43.71 21.88 22.19
C ASP A 441 -42.99 21.97 23.54
N ARG A 442 -42.54 20.83 24.10
CA ARG A 442 -41.85 20.79 25.39
C ARG A 442 -40.36 21.11 25.27
N VAL A 443 -39.73 20.89 24.11
CA VAL A 443 -38.29 21.15 23.95
C VAL A 443 -38.05 22.66 23.78
N PRO A 444 -37.24 23.30 24.65
CA PRO A 444 -37.09 24.75 24.66
C PRO A 444 -36.06 25.21 23.60
N VAL A 445 -36.41 25.08 22.31
CA VAL A 445 -35.52 25.38 21.17
C VAL A 445 -34.90 26.77 21.25
N ALA A 446 -35.69 27.79 21.62
CA ALA A 446 -35.20 29.16 21.78
C ALA A 446 -34.11 29.27 22.86
N LYS A 447 -34.29 28.58 23.99
CA LYS A 447 -33.32 28.55 25.09
C LYS A 447 -32.05 27.75 24.73
N ILE A 448 -32.18 26.69 23.93
CA ILE A 448 -31.02 25.95 23.40
C ILE A 448 -30.18 26.84 22.46
N LYS A 449 -30.82 27.64 21.60
CA LYS A 449 -30.11 28.61 20.74
C LYS A 449 -29.37 29.66 21.58
N GLN A 450 -30.01 30.19 22.61
CA GLN A 450 -29.39 31.11 23.55
C GLN A 450 -28.19 30.48 24.30
N LEU A 451 -28.30 29.20 24.70
CA LEU A 451 -27.19 28.45 25.30
C LEU A 451 -26.01 28.32 24.35
N ILE A 452 -26.26 28.03 23.07
CA ILE A 452 -25.23 27.94 22.05
C ILE A 452 -24.51 29.29 21.88
N GLU A 453 -25.26 30.37 21.71
CA GLU A 453 -24.71 31.71 21.53
C GLU A 453 -23.79 32.10 22.70
N ASN A 454 -24.22 31.79 23.92
CA ASN A 454 -23.51 32.17 25.14
C ASN A 454 -22.34 31.23 25.48
N ARG A 455 -22.44 29.91 25.24
CA ARG A 455 -21.47 28.93 25.75
C ARG A 455 -20.62 28.25 24.66
N CYS A 456 -20.98 28.32 23.37
CA CYS A 456 -20.29 27.60 22.29
C CYS A 456 -19.51 28.49 21.30
N SER A 457 -19.66 29.82 21.38
CA SER A 457 -18.91 30.79 20.56
C SER A 457 -17.48 30.95 21.10
N ASP A 458 -16.49 31.34 20.28
CA ASP A 458 -15.15 31.73 20.77
C ASP A 458 -15.21 33.18 21.29
N TRP A 459 -15.02 33.36 22.60
CA TRP A 459 -14.98 34.64 23.29
C TRP A 459 -13.71 34.64 24.12
N ASP A 460 -12.92 35.73 24.06
CA ASP A 460 -11.74 35.92 24.90
C ASP A 460 -12.18 35.83 26.37
N GLY A 461 -11.87 34.72 27.04
CA GLY A 461 -12.40 34.24 28.33
C GLY A 461 -12.17 35.13 29.57
N ILE A 462 -12.40 36.43 29.44
CA ILE A 462 -12.20 37.47 30.44
C ILE A 462 -13.43 37.58 31.37
N LEU A 463 -14.57 36.99 31.01
CA LEU A 463 -15.77 36.96 31.86
C LEU A 463 -15.76 35.69 32.75
N ASN A 464 -15.20 35.82 33.96
CA ASN A 464 -15.49 34.97 35.13
C ASN A 464 -14.96 33.51 35.16
N ASN A 465 -13.83 33.16 34.54
CA ASN A 465 -13.28 31.79 34.54
C ASN A 465 -14.25 30.70 34.01
N VAL A 466 -15.17 31.08 33.11
CA VAL A 466 -16.09 30.15 32.45
C VAL A 466 -15.42 29.56 31.20
N VAL A 467 -15.51 28.24 31.04
CA VAL A 467 -14.99 27.50 29.89
C VAL A 467 -16.07 27.38 28.82
N CYS A 468 -15.69 27.54 27.55
CA CYS A 468 -16.56 27.28 26.41
C CYS A 468 -16.88 25.79 26.30
N LEU A 469 -18.10 25.48 25.85
CA LEU A 469 -18.47 24.13 25.45
C LEU A 469 -17.71 23.75 24.19
N GLU A 470 -16.87 22.72 24.31
CA GLU A 470 -16.16 22.09 23.19
C GLU A 470 -17.08 21.09 22.46
N HIS A 471 -17.98 20.46 23.20
CA HIS A 471 -18.87 19.41 22.71
C HIS A 471 -20.31 19.66 23.16
N LEU A 472 -21.23 19.76 22.21
CA LEU A 472 -22.67 19.77 22.47
C LEU A 472 -23.34 18.70 21.61
N ARG A 473 -24.07 17.78 22.26
CA ARG A 473 -24.72 16.64 21.59
C ARG A 473 -26.16 16.47 22.05
N ILE A 474 -27.04 16.04 21.14
CA ILE A 474 -28.42 15.66 21.43
C ILE A 474 -28.66 14.24 20.92
N HIS A 475 -28.84 13.31 21.83
CA HIS A 475 -29.21 11.93 21.56
C HIS A 475 -30.72 11.82 21.33
N CYS A 476 -31.10 11.18 20.23
CA CYS A 476 -32.47 10.78 19.95
C CYS A 476 -32.54 9.24 19.95
N ILE A 477 -33.76 8.72 20.04
CA ILE A 477 -33.99 7.26 20.07
C ILE A 477 -33.71 6.58 18.74
N ASP A 478 -33.96 7.30 17.65
CA ASP A 478 -33.65 6.83 16.32
C ASP A 478 -33.24 7.98 15.42
N ARG A 479 -32.79 7.59 14.23
CA ARG A 479 -32.30 8.53 13.21
C ARG A 479 -33.41 9.42 12.66
N GLN A 480 -34.65 8.96 12.58
CA GLN A 480 -35.76 9.75 12.03
C GLN A 480 -36.09 10.93 12.95
N HIS A 481 -36.12 10.68 14.25
CA HIS A 481 -36.29 11.73 15.26
C HIS A 481 -35.11 12.70 15.24
N ALA A 482 -33.88 12.22 15.09
CA ALA A 482 -32.72 13.09 14.99
C ALA A 482 -32.78 14.02 13.75
N ILE A 483 -33.19 13.51 12.58
CA ILE A 483 -33.38 14.33 11.36
C ILE A 483 -34.41 15.43 11.59
N LEU A 484 -35.55 15.07 12.20
CA LEU A 484 -36.59 16.03 12.53
C LEU A 484 -36.07 17.13 13.47
N TRP A 485 -35.36 16.75 14.53
CA TRP A 485 -34.79 17.70 15.48
C TRP A 485 -33.69 18.57 14.87
N GLN A 486 -32.90 18.04 13.95
CA GLN A 486 -31.93 18.82 13.17
C GLN A 486 -32.64 19.93 12.40
N ALA A 487 -33.71 19.60 11.69
CA ALA A 487 -34.49 20.57 10.93
C ALA A 487 -35.11 21.66 11.82
N ILE A 488 -35.57 21.32 13.02
CA ILE A 488 -36.11 22.28 14.00
C ILE A 488 -35.01 23.20 14.52
N LEU A 489 -33.87 22.65 14.95
CA LEU A 489 -32.76 23.41 15.53
C LEU A 489 -32.10 24.34 14.50
N GLU A 490 -31.92 23.86 13.28
CA GLU A 490 -31.36 24.61 12.16
C GLU A 490 -32.35 25.59 11.50
N GLY A 491 -33.63 25.55 11.87
CA GLY A 491 -34.66 26.40 11.28
C GLY A 491 -34.93 26.09 9.81
N TRP A 492 -34.87 24.82 9.42
CA TRP A 492 -35.19 24.35 8.06
C TRP A 492 -36.69 24.15 7.83
N TYR A 493 -37.51 24.28 8.87
CA TYR A 493 -38.95 24.34 8.73
C TYR A 493 -39.34 25.64 8.02
N SER A 494 -39.94 25.48 6.84
CA SER A 494 -40.46 26.57 6.04
C SER A 494 -41.92 26.23 5.72
N ASP A 495 -42.85 27.17 5.90
CA ASP A 495 -44.28 26.99 5.60
C ASP A 495 -44.56 26.97 4.08
N TYR A 496 -43.61 26.53 3.26
CA TYR A 496 -43.69 26.60 1.81
C TYR A 496 -44.20 25.28 1.18
N PRO A 497 -44.99 25.36 0.09
CA PRO A 497 -45.54 24.19 -0.62
C PRO A 497 -44.48 23.15 -1.05
N ASP A 498 -43.27 23.61 -1.39
CA ASP A 498 -42.20 22.78 -1.94
C ASP A 498 -41.61 21.78 -0.92
N ALA A 499 -41.49 22.20 0.36
CA ALA A 499 -41.01 21.32 1.42
C ALA A 499 -42.00 20.19 1.71
N MET A 500 -43.30 20.49 1.65
CA MET A 500 -44.37 19.51 1.78
C MET A 500 -44.36 18.52 0.60
N MET A 501 -44.15 19.02 -0.63
CA MET A 501 -44.07 18.17 -1.82
C MET A 501 -42.88 17.20 -1.74
N LEU A 502 -41.70 17.67 -1.35
CA LEU A 502 -40.53 16.82 -1.16
C LEU A 502 -40.70 15.83 0.01
N PHE A 503 -41.43 16.21 1.06
CA PHE A 503 -41.78 15.30 2.16
C PHE A 503 -42.73 14.18 1.72
N ILE A 504 -43.73 14.52 0.89
CA ILE A 504 -44.65 13.55 0.28
C ILE A 504 -43.86 12.60 -0.65
N LEU A 505 -42.97 13.14 -1.49
CA LEU A 505 -42.09 12.34 -2.35
C LEU A 505 -41.19 11.41 -1.54
N ASN A 506 -40.56 11.89 -0.46
CA ASN A 506 -39.74 11.05 0.43
C ASN A 506 -40.57 9.95 1.11
N SER A 507 -41.79 10.28 1.55
CA SER A 507 -42.70 9.32 2.18
C SER A 507 -43.14 8.24 1.20
N ASN A 508 -43.42 8.61 -0.04
CA ASN A 508 -43.78 7.67 -1.11
C ASN A 508 -42.58 6.80 -1.50
N LEU A 509 -41.37 7.38 -1.59
CA LEU A 509 -40.14 6.66 -1.84
C LEU A 509 -39.83 5.67 -0.70
N ALA A 510 -39.99 6.08 0.56
CA ALA A 510 -39.76 5.23 1.73
C ALA A 510 -40.77 4.07 1.83
N LYS A 511 -42.03 4.28 1.46
CA LYS A 511 -43.06 3.23 1.39
C LYS A 511 -42.81 2.23 0.25
N ALA A 512 -42.20 2.69 -0.85
CA ALA A 512 -41.83 1.84 -1.97
C ALA A 512 -40.53 1.03 -1.73
N LEU A 513 -39.86 1.23 -0.58
CA LEU A 513 -38.62 0.52 -0.21
C LEU A 513 -38.88 -0.58 0.82
N PRO A 514 -38.08 -1.67 0.84
CA PRO A 514 -38.23 -2.73 1.83
C PRO A 514 -38.13 -2.19 3.27
N PRO A 515 -38.94 -2.68 4.24
CA PRO A 515 -38.98 -2.15 5.61
C PRO A 515 -37.59 -2.13 6.29
N LYS A 516 -36.78 -3.16 6.04
CA LYS A 516 -35.42 -3.29 6.60
C LYS A 516 -34.46 -2.20 6.08
N LEU A 517 -34.67 -1.70 4.87
CA LEU A 517 -33.91 -0.60 4.24
C LEU A 517 -34.36 0.78 4.77
N ALA A 518 -35.66 0.91 5.08
CA ALA A 518 -36.22 2.10 5.72
C ALA A 518 -35.66 2.31 7.15
N GLU A 519 -35.37 1.22 7.88
CA GLU A 519 -34.86 1.21 9.26
C GLU A 519 -33.33 1.04 9.39
N GLY A 520 -32.62 0.74 8.29
CA GLY A 520 -31.15 0.63 8.29
C GLY A 520 -30.58 -0.72 8.76
N GLN A 521 -31.35 -1.80 8.65
CA GLN A 521 -30.87 -3.16 8.92
C GLN A 521 -30.60 -3.94 7.62
N ASN A 522 -29.52 -4.74 7.61
CA ASN A 522 -29.20 -5.62 6.49
C ASN A 522 -30.30 -6.68 6.31
N ALA A 523 -30.97 -6.67 5.15
CA ALA A 523 -32.05 -7.59 4.86
C ALA A 523 -31.52 -8.97 4.44
N SER A 524 -31.50 -9.92 5.37
CA SER A 524 -31.48 -11.35 5.03
C SER A 524 -32.93 -11.84 4.89
N GLY A 525 -33.42 -11.93 3.65
CA GLY A 525 -34.72 -12.52 3.32
C GLY A 525 -35.21 -12.10 1.94
N GLY A 526 -35.48 -13.08 1.07
CA GLY A 526 -35.96 -12.87 -0.29
C GLY A 526 -37.33 -12.18 -0.30
N TYR A 527 -37.43 -11.05 -0.99
CA TYR A 527 -38.67 -10.30 -1.19
C TYR A 527 -38.97 -10.23 -2.69
N HIS A 528 -40.26 -10.37 -3.03
CA HIS A 528 -40.75 -10.25 -4.40
C HIS A 528 -41.06 -8.80 -4.78
N GLN A 529 -40.85 -8.55 -6.06
CA GLN A 529 -40.77 -7.30 -6.80
C GLN A 529 -42.06 -6.45 -6.73
N GLU A 530 -42.00 -5.28 -6.10
CA GLU A 530 -42.82 -4.13 -6.50
C GLU A 530 -41.88 -3.06 -7.03
N THR A 531 -41.99 -2.78 -8.32
CA THR A 531 -41.26 -1.71 -9.02
C THR A 531 -41.62 -0.38 -8.38
N VAL A 532 -40.63 0.36 -7.87
CA VAL A 532 -40.82 1.77 -7.48
C VAL A 532 -41.43 2.51 -8.67
N ASP A 533 -42.57 3.15 -8.45
CA ASP A 533 -43.37 3.79 -9.51
C ASP A 533 -42.52 4.80 -10.30
N GLU A 534 -42.44 4.64 -11.62
CA GLU A 534 -41.51 5.40 -12.49
C GLU A 534 -41.81 6.91 -12.43
N PHE A 535 -43.07 7.27 -12.16
CA PHE A 535 -43.51 8.65 -11.92
C PHE A 535 -42.85 9.27 -10.68
N ILE A 536 -42.70 8.53 -9.56
CA ILE A 536 -42.08 9.04 -8.34
C ILE A 536 -40.59 9.36 -8.58
N LEU A 537 -39.91 8.51 -9.35
CA LEU A 537 -38.50 8.69 -9.71
C LEU A 537 -38.31 9.91 -10.62
N LYS A 538 -39.20 10.08 -11.60
CA LYS A 538 -39.20 11.19 -12.55
C LYS A 538 -39.55 12.52 -11.88
N ASP A 539 -40.54 12.55 -11.00
CA ASP A 539 -40.94 13.75 -10.26
C ASP A 539 -39.83 14.20 -9.31
N THR A 540 -39.16 13.26 -8.63
CA THR A 540 -38.01 13.58 -7.77
C THR A 540 -36.81 14.12 -8.57
N GLU A 541 -36.54 13.54 -9.75
CA GLU A 541 -35.40 13.96 -10.60
C GLU A 541 -35.66 15.30 -11.31
N SER A 542 -36.91 15.59 -11.68
CA SER A 542 -37.34 16.83 -12.34
C SER A 542 -37.58 18.00 -11.37
N PHE A 543 -37.71 17.74 -10.07
CA PHE A 543 -37.92 18.79 -9.08
C PHE A 543 -36.79 19.84 -9.10
N GLU A 544 -37.17 21.11 -9.23
CA GLU A 544 -36.27 22.25 -9.15
C GLU A 544 -36.16 22.72 -7.70
N ILE A 545 -34.94 22.73 -7.16
CA ILE A 545 -34.70 23.16 -5.78
C ILE A 545 -34.43 24.66 -5.77
N ASN A 546 -35.42 25.42 -5.32
CA ASN A 546 -35.27 26.86 -5.09
C ASN A 546 -34.56 27.17 -3.75
N ASP A 547 -34.79 26.34 -2.73
CA ASP A 547 -34.16 26.45 -1.42
C ASP A 547 -33.74 25.08 -0.90
N ILE A 548 -32.44 24.94 -0.62
CA ILE A 548 -31.86 23.70 -0.11
C ILE A 548 -32.42 23.30 1.27
N ARG A 549 -32.95 24.27 2.05
CA ARG A 549 -33.65 24.00 3.31
C ARG A 549 -34.85 23.08 3.13
N ASN A 550 -35.53 23.13 1.98
CA ASN A 550 -36.67 22.26 1.68
C ASN A 550 -36.22 20.79 1.45
N VAL A 551 -35.02 20.58 0.93
CA VAL A 551 -34.41 19.25 0.75
C VAL A 551 -33.91 18.69 2.08
N TYR A 552 -33.33 19.56 2.93
CA TYR A 552 -32.93 19.16 4.28
C TYR A 552 -34.15 18.85 5.16
N GLY A 553 -35.15 19.74 5.20
CA GLY A 553 -36.37 19.59 5.99
C GLY A 553 -37.25 18.41 5.56
N SER A 554 -37.25 18.02 4.29
CA SER A 554 -37.97 16.83 3.81
C SER A 554 -37.28 15.49 4.12
N GLY A 555 -35.98 15.50 4.44
CA GLY A 555 -35.18 14.30 4.70
C GLY A 555 -34.92 13.40 3.48
N ILE A 556 -35.34 13.80 2.27
CA ILE A 556 -35.27 12.99 1.05
C ILE A 556 -33.83 12.61 0.65
N HIS A 557 -32.90 13.52 0.90
CA HIS A 557 -31.48 13.33 0.62
C HIS A 557 -30.87 12.13 1.39
N HIS A 558 -31.32 11.86 2.63
CA HIS A 558 -30.88 10.67 3.37
C HIS A 558 -31.35 9.36 2.73
N THR A 559 -32.56 9.34 2.17
CA THR A 559 -33.07 8.16 1.47
C THR A 559 -32.31 7.94 0.17
N LEU A 560 -32.00 9.01 -0.58
CA LEU A 560 -31.17 8.93 -1.79
C LEU A 560 -29.74 8.44 -1.50
N TYR A 561 -29.09 8.95 -0.44
CA TYR A 561 -27.74 8.47 -0.06
C TYR A 561 -27.72 6.99 0.30
N ARG A 562 -28.73 6.51 1.03
CA ARG A 562 -28.85 5.08 1.35
C ARG A 562 -29.01 4.22 0.11
N LEU A 563 -29.84 4.65 -0.85
CA LEU A 563 -30.03 3.94 -2.10
C LEU A 563 -28.76 3.88 -2.97
N ALA A 564 -27.94 4.93 -2.92
CA ALA A 564 -26.65 4.97 -3.60
C ALA A 564 -25.60 4.04 -2.94
N ASP A 565 -25.70 3.77 -1.64
CA ASP A 565 -24.69 3.04 -0.84
C ASP A 565 -25.02 1.56 -0.55
N THR A 566 -26.24 1.08 -0.86
CA THR A 566 -26.61 -0.32 -0.59
C THR A 566 -25.80 -1.33 -1.42
N THR A 567 -24.81 -1.98 -0.82
CA THR A 567 -24.07 -3.13 -1.41
C THR A 567 -24.86 -4.45 -1.34
N ALA A 568 -26.00 -4.46 -0.65
CA ALA A 568 -26.78 -5.66 -0.34
C ALA A 568 -27.96 -5.93 -1.30
N TYR A 569 -28.13 -5.15 -2.38
CA TYR A 569 -29.22 -5.32 -3.35
C TYR A 569 -28.73 -5.36 -4.81
N PRO A 570 -29.29 -6.20 -5.70
CA PRO A 570 -28.83 -6.33 -7.09
C PRO A 570 -29.36 -5.25 -8.06
N HIS A 571 -30.16 -4.29 -7.57
CA HIS A 571 -30.82 -3.30 -8.43
C HIS A 571 -29.94 -2.09 -8.72
N HIS A 572 -28.92 -2.33 -9.54
CA HIS A 572 -27.97 -1.34 -10.05
C HIS A 572 -28.62 -0.06 -10.65
N CYS A 573 -29.86 -0.14 -11.15
CA CYS A 573 -30.58 0.99 -11.74
C CYS A 573 -31.02 2.04 -10.71
N LEU A 574 -31.60 1.64 -9.57
CA LEU A 574 -32.04 2.56 -8.51
C LEU A 574 -30.84 3.22 -7.83
N GLN A 575 -29.76 2.46 -7.63
CA GLN A 575 -28.50 2.97 -7.09
C GLN A 575 -27.90 4.06 -8.00
N LYS A 576 -27.82 3.79 -9.31
CA LYS A 576 -27.36 4.76 -10.31
C LYS A 576 -28.26 5.99 -10.39
N TRP A 577 -29.58 5.80 -10.34
CA TRP A 577 -30.54 6.91 -10.33
C TRP A 577 -30.33 7.82 -9.11
N ALA A 578 -30.27 7.24 -7.91
CA ALA A 578 -30.06 8.00 -6.69
C ALA A 578 -28.73 8.78 -6.71
N ALA A 579 -27.65 8.13 -7.20
CA ALA A 579 -26.36 8.79 -7.39
C ALA A 579 -26.42 9.97 -8.37
N ARG A 580 -27.21 9.88 -9.45
CA ARG A 580 -27.42 11.00 -10.40
C ARG A 580 -28.16 12.16 -9.76
N VAL A 581 -29.25 11.91 -9.02
CA VAL A 581 -30.00 12.95 -8.33
C VAL A 581 -29.13 13.66 -7.29
N LEU A 582 -28.34 12.90 -6.51
CA LEU A 582 -27.40 13.46 -5.55
C LEU A 582 -26.31 14.31 -6.22
N LYS A 583 -25.78 13.87 -7.37
CA LYS A 583 -24.81 14.64 -8.16
C LYS A 583 -25.41 15.96 -8.69
N LYS A 584 -26.69 15.96 -9.10
CA LYS A 584 -27.42 17.18 -9.48
C LYS A 584 -27.47 18.19 -8.33
N TRP A 585 -27.64 17.71 -7.09
CA TRP A 585 -27.80 18.56 -5.91
C TRP A 585 -26.47 18.89 -5.20
N GLU A 586 -25.37 18.23 -5.56
CA GLU A 586 -24.04 18.38 -4.95
C GLU A 586 -23.54 19.85 -4.84
N PRO A 587 -23.69 20.73 -5.87
CA PRO A 587 -23.25 22.12 -5.75
C PRO A 587 -24.02 22.90 -4.68
N LEU A 588 -25.30 22.56 -4.46
CA LEU A 588 -26.15 23.19 -3.45
C LEU A 588 -25.79 22.72 -2.03
N PHE A 589 -25.46 21.44 -1.87
CA PHE A 589 -24.92 20.90 -0.62
C PHE A 589 -23.58 21.57 -0.27
N LYS A 590 -22.65 21.71 -1.24
CA LYS A 590 -21.36 22.40 -1.03
C LYS A 590 -21.53 23.86 -0.60
N LYS A 591 -22.47 24.59 -1.21
CA LYS A 591 -22.74 26.01 -0.88
C LYS A 591 -23.40 26.20 0.50
N SER A 592 -24.10 25.18 1.02
CA SER A 592 -24.81 25.24 2.30
C SER A 592 -24.08 24.57 3.47
N ALA A 593 -23.05 23.75 3.19
CA ALA A 593 -22.28 23.04 4.21
C ALA A 593 -21.65 23.96 5.27
N SER A 594 -21.15 25.14 4.88
CA SER A 594 -20.60 26.13 5.83
C SER A 594 -21.63 26.83 6.72
N LYS A 595 -22.93 26.63 6.43
CA LYS A 595 -24.05 27.24 7.17
C LYS A 595 -24.74 26.28 8.13
N CYS A 596 -24.47 24.97 8.03
CA CYS A 596 -25.05 23.98 8.94
C CYS A 596 -24.22 23.95 10.23
N LYS A 597 -24.89 24.13 11.37
CA LYS A 597 -24.26 24.13 12.70
C LYS A 597 -24.54 22.85 13.49
N TRP A 598 -25.49 22.01 13.06
CA TRP A 598 -25.82 20.72 13.65
C TRP A 598 -25.60 19.59 12.64
N MET A 599 -24.92 18.53 13.07
CA MET A 599 -24.59 17.37 12.25
C MET A 599 -25.19 16.09 12.82
N LEU A 600 -25.79 15.28 11.96
CA LEU A 600 -26.28 13.94 12.33
C LEU A 600 -25.11 12.95 12.50
N HIS A 601 -25.08 12.24 13.62
CA HIS A 601 -24.18 11.13 13.90
C HIS A 601 -24.98 9.95 14.46
N GLY A 602 -25.29 8.95 13.62
CA GLY A 602 -26.19 7.86 13.98
C GLY A 602 -27.60 8.36 14.32
N ALA A 603 -28.07 8.11 15.54
CA ALA A 603 -29.33 8.63 16.09
C ALA A 603 -29.13 9.90 16.94
N SER A 604 -28.00 10.60 16.81
CA SER A 604 -27.65 11.78 17.61
C SER A 604 -27.33 12.99 16.73
N LEU A 605 -27.42 14.19 17.29
CA LEU A 605 -27.04 15.45 16.68
C LEU A 605 -25.84 16.04 17.42
N VAL A 606 -24.85 16.50 16.68
CA VAL A 606 -23.62 17.09 17.22
C VAL A 606 -23.52 18.53 16.72
N TYR A 607 -23.36 19.48 17.62
CA TYR A 607 -23.14 20.87 17.26
C TYR A 607 -21.70 21.10 16.79
N ILE A 608 -21.53 21.88 15.72
CA ILE A 608 -20.25 22.22 15.12
C ILE A 608 -19.80 23.59 15.67
N THR A 609 -18.80 23.57 16.54
CA THR A 609 -18.10 24.76 17.04
C THR A 609 -17.06 25.27 16.03
N ASP A 610 -16.73 26.56 16.09
CA ASP A 610 -15.79 27.18 15.15
C ASP A 610 -14.34 26.66 15.33
N SER A 611 -13.97 26.18 16.52
CA SER A 611 -12.71 25.49 16.80
C SER A 611 -12.58 24.10 16.13
N ASN A 612 -13.70 23.49 15.74
CA ASN A 612 -13.76 22.19 15.07
C ASN A 612 -14.05 22.29 13.56
N LEU A 613 -14.13 23.50 12.99
CA LEU A 613 -14.60 23.74 11.61
C LEU A 613 -13.81 22.93 10.56
N MET A 614 -12.49 22.84 10.68
CA MET A 614 -11.65 22.15 9.69
C MET A 614 -11.66 20.62 9.83
N ALA A 615 -11.64 20.09 11.05
CA ALA A 615 -11.72 18.65 11.30
C ALA A 615 -13.14 18.10 11.01
N SER A 616 -14.16 18.90 11.30
CA SER A 616 -15.58 18.59 11.09
C SER A 616 -15.95 18.64 9.60
N ILE A 617 -15.47 19.60 8.81
CA ILE A 617 -15.71 19.64 7.35
C ILE A 617 -14.99 18.47 6.64
N LEU A 618 -13.76 18.14 7.05
CA LEU A 618 -13.03 16.96 6.54
C LEU A 618 -13.68 15.64 6.99
N GLN A 619 -14.17 15.54 8.23
CA GLN A 619 -14.96 14.38 8.68
C GLN A 619 -16.34 14.32 8.04
N SER A 620 -17.00 15.44 7.72
CA SER A 620 -18.32 15.48 7.08
C SER A 620 -18.24 15.00 5.63
N LEU A 621 -17.17 15.32 4.92
CA LEU A 621 -16.98 14.82 3.56
C LEU A 621 -16.52 13.36 3.54
N THR A 622 -15.93 12.84 4.63
CA THR A 622 -15.38 11.47 4.66
C THR A 622 -16.27 10.47 5.40
N ARG A 623 -16.92 10.83 6.53
CA ARG A 623 -17.83 9.96 7.30
C ARG A 623 -19.24 9.88 6.71
N TYR A 624 -19.66 10.91 5.97
CA TYR A 624 -21.02 10.97 5.40
C TYR A 624 -21.10 10.41 3.98
N TYR A 625 -19.95 10.25 3.29
CA TYR A 625 -19.87 9.86 1.86
C TYR A 625 -18.90 8.71 1.55
N ALA A 626 -18.20 8.10 2.52
CA ALA A 626 -17.29 6.99 2.24
C ALA A 626 -17.50 5.76 3.15
N GLN A 627 -18.19 4.76 2.59
CA GLN A 627 -17.92 3.31 2.64
C GLN A 627 -17.91 2.55 3.99
N SER A 628 -18.77 1.51 4.02
CA SER A 628 -18.60 0.19 4.67
C SER A 628 -18.75 0.05 6.22
N PRO A 629 -19.75 -0.71 6.73
CA PRO A 629 -20.00 -0.89 8.17
C PRO A 629 -19.11 -1.92 8.92
N VAL A 630 -17.89 -2.24 8.46
CA VAL A 630 -17.00 -3.21 9.17
C VAL A 630 -15.72 -2.58 9.76
N LYS A 631 -15.58 -1.24 9.78
CA LYS A 631 -14.35 -0.61 10.30
C LYS A 631 -14.49 0.59 11.24
N TYR A 632 -15.65 0.80 11.87
CA TYR A 632 -15.88 2.03 12.68
C TYR A 632 -16.34 1.84 14.13
N PHE A 633 -16.32 0.62 14.68
CA PHE A 633 -16.65 0.41 16.09
C PHE A 633 -15.52 0.74 17.09
N SER A 634 -14.38 1.28 16.64
CA SER A 634 -13.22 1.57 17.49
C SER A 634 -12.88 3.06 17.67
N LEU A 635 -13.78 3.99 17.32
CA LEU A 635 -13.47 5.43 17.31
C LEU A 635 -14.16 6.28 18.40
N TYR A 636 -14.69 5.67 19.47
CA TYR A 636 -15.26 6.43 20.60
C TYR A 636 -14.81 6.02 22.00
N LEU A 637 -13.77 5.18 22.13
CA LEU A 637 -13.08 4.98 23.41
C LEU A 637 -11.66 5.52 23.27
N GLY A 638 -11.26 6.34 24.25
CA GLY A 638 -10.12 7.27 24.18
C GLY A 638 -8.84 6.71 23.58
N ASN A 639 -8.09 7.60 22.91
CA ASN A 639 -6.75 7.40 22.35
C ASN A 639 -5.98 6.20 22.95
N PRO A 640 -5.84 5.08 22.24
CA PRO A 640 -4.56 4.40 22.26
C PRO A 640 -3.63 5.24 21.39
N GLN A 641 -2.47 5.63 21.95
CA GLN A 641 -1.34 6.01 21.12
C GLN A 641 -1.18 4.98 19.99
N PRO A 642 -0.76 5.38 18.77
CA PRO A 642 -0.49 4.41 17.73
C PRO A 642 0.45 3.35 18.31
N ARG A 643 0.08 2.07 18.18
CA ARG A 643 0.87 0.90 18.55
C ARG A 643 1.07 0.09 17.28
N GLY A 644 2.29 -0.43 17.06
CA GLY A 644 2.69 -1.14 15.84
C GLY A 644 3.59 -0.33 14.90
N LEU A 645 3.90 -0.86 13.70
CA LEU A 645 4.84 -0.26 12.74
C LEU A 645 4.50 1.19 12.37
N ALA A 646 3.20 1.54 12.35
CA ALA A 646 2.69 2.89 12.08
C ALA A 646 2.82 3.88 13.25
N ALA A 647 3.30 3.41 14.42
CA ALA A 647 3.66 4.24 15.57
C ALA A 647 5.10 4.76 15.50
N LEU A 648 5.92 4.15 14.64
CA LEU A 648 7.28 4.60 14.41
C LEU A 648 7.24 5.95 13.67
N PRO A 649 8.17 6.88 13.96
CA PRO A 649 8.37 8.06 13.15
C PRO A 649 8.48 7.69 11.66
N LEU A 650 7.90 8.52 10.79
CA LEU A 650 7.84 8.28 9.35
C LEU A 650 9.24 8.06 8.76
N GLU A 651 10.26 8.66 9.36
CA GLU A 651 11.67 8.49 9.03
C GLU A 651 12.13 7.03 9.21
N LEU A 652 11.78 6.39 10.33
CA LEU A 652 12.15 4.99 10.59
C LEU A 652 11.40 4.02 9.69
N ILE A 653 10.12 4.28 9.43
CA ILE A 653 9.34 3.50 8.46
C ILE A 653 9.96 3.63 7.07
N THR A 654 10.39 4.84 6.70
CA THR A 654 11.05 5.10 5.42
C THR A 654 12.38 4.35 5.32
N GLU A 655 13.21 4.30 6.38
CA GLU A 655 14.43 3.49 6.39
C GLU A 655 14.13 1.99 6.25
N ILE A 656 13.10 1.47 6.91
CA ILE A 656 12.68 0.07 6.75
C ILE A 656 12.26 -0.20 5.30
N MET A 657 11.51 0.71 4.68
CA MET A 657 11.05 0.58 3.30
C MET A 657 12.19 0.60 2.28
N LYS A 658 13.32 1.27 2.57
CA LYS A 658 14.49 1.29 1.68
C LYS A 658 15.13 -0.09 1.52
N GLU A 659 14.94 -0.97 2.49
CA GLU A 659 15.46 -2.35 2.49
C GLU A 659 14.51 -3.34 1.78
N LEU A 660 13.31 -2.90 1.38
CA LEU A 660 12.31 -3.73 0.73
C LEU A 660 12.44 -3.70 -0.80
N GLU A 661 12.09 -4.81 -1.46
CA GLU A 661 12.01 -4.84 -2.91
C GLU A 661 10.75 -4.11 -3.44
N TRP A 662 10.77 -3.79 -4.75
CA TRP A 662 9.67 -3.04 -5.39
C TRP A 662 8.31 -3.72 -5.22
N ARG A 663 8.26 -5.07 -5.21
CA ARG A 663 7.03 -5.83 -4.99
C ARG A 663 6.53 -5.66 -3.56
N ASP A 664 7.41 -5.81 -2.59
CA ASP A 664 7.05 -5.71 -1.17
C ASP A 664 6.55 -4.31 -0.83
N ILE A 665 7.15 -3.27 -1.41
CA ILE A 665 6.69 -1.88 -1.28
C ILE A 665 5.25 -1.73 -1.79
N LEU A 666 4.92 -2.33 -2.94
CA LEU A 666 3.56 -2.30 -3.48
C LEU A 666 2.55 -3.11 -2.65
N HIS A 667 2.95 -4.25 -2.06
CA HIS A 667 2.10 -5.02 -1.16
C HIS A 667 1.86 -4.26 0.15
N VAL A 668 2.92 -3.72 0.75
CA VAL A 668 2.85 -2.94 1.99
C VAL A 668 1.99 -1.69 1.79
N ARG A 669 2.02 -1.06 0.61
CA ARG A 669 1.16 0.07 0.25
C ARG A 669 -0.34 -0.27 0.34
N GLN A 670 -0.74 -1.52 0.14
CA GLN A 670 -2.14 -1.94 0.21
C GLN A 670 -2.62 -2.15 1.66
N THR A 671 -1.74 -2.03 2.66
CA THR A 671 -2.07 -2.39 4.05
C THR A 671 -2.77 -1.25 4.81
N CYS A 672 -2.14 -0.09 4.95
CA CYS A 672 -2.68 1.05 5.69
C CYS A 672 -2.19 2.40 5.11
N LYS A 673 -2.87 3.50 5.48
CA LYS A 673 -2.54 4.84 4.96
C LYS A 673 -1.13 5.30 5.31
N CYS A 674 -0.68 5.07 6.56
CA CYS A 674 0.67 5.44 7.00
C CYS A 674 1.77 4.75 6.17
N LEU A 675 1.64 3.44 5.95
CA LEU A 675 2.58 2.67 5.13
C LEU A 675 2.43 2.97 3.63
N SER A 676 1.21 3.27 3.16
CA SER A 676 0.97 3.80 1.82
C SER A 676 1.69 5.12 1.59
N ASP A 677 1.59 6.06 2.53
CA ASP A 677 2.22 7.37 2.41
C ASP A 677 3.76 7.25 2.51
N ALA A 678 4.27 6.42 3.42
CA ALA A 678 5.70 6.09 3.51
C ALA A 678 6.24 5.41 2.23
N SER A 679 5.47 4.51 1.60
CA SER A 679 5.84 3.84 0.35
C SER A 679 5.95 4.78 -0.85
N LYS A 680 5.44 6.03 -0.74
CA LYS A 680 5.53 7.06 -1.78
C LYS A 680 6.66 8.06 -1.51
N ALA A 681 7.41 7.89 -0.42
CA ALA A 681 8.49 8.80 -0.08
C ALA A 681 9.64 8.69 -1.10
N ARG A 682 10.14 9.84 -1.55
CA ARG A 682 11.26 9.94 -2.51
C ARG A 682 12.49 9.12 -2.10
N PRO A 683 12.92 9.07 -0.82
CA PRO A 683 14.10 8.30 -0.42
C PRO A 683 13.99 6.80 -0.70
N VAL A 684 12.78 6.23 -0.68
CA VAL A 684 12.55 4.79 -0.96
C VAL A 684 12.86 4.50 -2.43
N TRP A 685 12.23 5.24 -3.33
CA TRP A 685 12.41 5.07 -4.78
C TRP A 685 13.80 5.49 -5.26
N LEU A 686 14.40 6.51 -4.62
CA LEU A 686 15.80 6.87 -4.86
C LEU A 686 16.76 5.74 -4.47
N ASN A 687 16.53 5.09 -3.31
CA ASN A 687 17.37 3.97 -2.88
C ASN A 687 17.24 2.80 -3.84
N LEU A 688 16.01 2.42 -4.20
CA LEU A 688 15.76 1.39 -5.21
C LEU A 688 16.41 1.70 -6.55
N PHE A 689 16.35 2.96 -7.01
CA PHE A 689 17.01 3.37 -8.25
C PHE A 689 18.51 3.12 -8.16
N LYS A 690 19.16 3.57 -7.08
CA LYS A 690 20.60 3.36 -6.85
C LYS A 690 20.94 1.87 -6.81
N THR A 691 20.27 1.11 -5.95
CA THR A 691 20.50 -0.34 -5.79
C THR A 691 20.33 -1.09 -7.10
N TYR A 692 19.29 -0.80 -7.88
CA TYR A 692 19.09 -1.47 -9.16
C TYR A 692 20.05 -0.97 -10.24
N SER A 693 20.44 0.31 -10.23
CA SER A 693 21.39 0.87 -11.18
C SER A 693 22.80 0.28 -11.06
N GLU A 694 23.20 -0.16 -9.87
CA GLU A 694 24.49 -0.82 -9.63
C GLU A 694 24.62 -2.20 -10.29
N HIS A 695 23.49 -2.86 -10.58
CA HIS A 695 23.44 -4.22 -11.13
C HIS A 695 22.99 -4.28 -12.59
N LEU A 696 22.79 -3.11 -13.22
CA LEU A 696 22.38 -3.02 -14.61
C LEU A 696 23.54 -3.29 -15.57
N LEU A 697 23.33 -4.22 -16.50
CA LEU A 697 24.21 -4.38 -17.66
C LEU A 697 24.23 -3.12 -18.54
N PHE A 698 23.10 -2.40 -18.60
CA PHE A 698 22.96 -1.13 -19.32
C PHE A 698 22.34 -0.07 -18.40
N PRO A 699 23.08 0.97 -18.00
CA PRO A 699 22.56 2.03 -17.14
C PRO A 699 21.34 2.70 -17.78
N LEU A 700 20.35 3.04 -16.95
CA LEU A 700 19.23 3.88 -17.38
C LEU A 700 19.74 5.29 -17.67
N GLN A 701 19.43 5.79 -18.87
CA GLN A 701 19.80 7.14 -19.26
C GLN A 701 18.81 8.15 -18.68
N LEU A 702 19.31 9.06 -17.85
CA LEU A 702 18.52 10.17 -17.31
C LEU A 702 18.57 11.39 -18.25
N GLU A 703 17.50 12.19 -18.23
CA GLU A 703 17.37 13.44 -18.96
C GLU A 703 18.08 14.60 -18.25
N GLY A 704 18.13 14.55 -16.93
CA GLY A 704 18.75 15.57 -16.09
C GLY A 704 19.32 14.98 -14.81
N PRO A 705 19.80 15.84 -13.89
CA PRO A 705 20.33 15.41 -12.61
C PRO A 705 19.30 14.60 -11.81
N LEU A 706 19.73 13.52 -11.16
CA LEU A 706 18.87 12.62 -10.38
C LEU A 706 18.12 13.37 -9.25
N GLU A 707 18.69 14.46 -8.76
CA GLU A 707 18.12 15.35 -7.75
C GLU A 707 16.79 15.98 -8.20
N ASN A 708 16.63 16.24 -9.50
CA ASN A 708 15.45 16.90 -10.06
C ASN A 708 14.26 15.95 -10.24
N TYR A 709 14.47 14.64 -10.11
CA TYR A 709 13.39 13.66 -10.24
C TYR A 709 12.54 13.58 -8.96
N SER A 710 11.23 13.75 -9.11
CA SER A 710 10.23 13.54 -8.05
C SER A 710 10.06 12.05 -7.71
N ALA A 711 9.44 11.77 -6.55
CA ALA A 711 9.17 10.39 -6.12
C ALA A 711 8.34 9.60 -7.16
N SER A 712 7.31 10.23 -7.75
CA SER A 712 6.44 9.60 -8.74
C SER A 712 7.17 9.30 -10.04
N GLN A 713 8.08 10.17 -10.49
CA GLN A 713 8.87 9.92 -11.69
C GLN A 713 9.86 8.78 -11.50
N LEU A 714 10.54 8.71 -10.35
CA LEU A 714 11.42 7.59 -10.01
C LEU A 714 10.64 6.28 -9.92
N GLU A 715 9.48 6.31 -9.27
CA GLU A 715 8.57 5.17 -9.18
C GLU A 715 8.14 4.69 -10.56
N GLU A 716 7.66 5.59 -11.41
CA GLU A 716 7.20 5.24 -12.76
C GLU A 716 8.33 4.63 -13.59
N MET A 717 9.52 5.23 -13.56
CA MET A 717 10.70 4.73 -14.28
C MET A 717 11.11 3.33 -13.80
N ILE A 718 11.19 3.10 -12.49
CA ILE A 718 11.53 1.80 -11.92
C ILE A 718 10.47 0.76 -12.27
N LEU A 719 9.17 1.09 -12.13
CA LEU A 719 8.09 0.16 -12.43
C LEU A 719 8.03 -0.16 -13.92
N ARG A 720 8.24 0.82 -14.81
CA ARG A 720 8.32 0.61 -16.27
C ARG A 720 9.45 -0.35 -16.60
N TRP A 721 10.63 -0.13 -16.03
CA TRP A 721 11.77 -1.02 -16.21
C TRP A 721 11.52 -2.44 -15.65
N LYS A 722 11.02 -2.58 -14.42
CA LYS A 722 10.71 -3.90 -13.83
C LYS A 722 9.59 -4.63 -14.56
N ARG A 723 8.65 -3.90 -15.19
CA ARG A 723 7.65 -4.47 -16.09
C ARG A 723 8.32 -5.03 -17.36
N ALA A 724 9.20 -4.27 -18.01
CA ALA A 724 9.94 -4.75 -19.18
C ALA A 724 10.74 -6.03 -18.86
N GLU A 725 11.50 -6.03 -17.77
CA GLU A 725 12.25 -7.18 -17.29
C GLU A 725 11.36 -8.42 -17.07
N ARG A 726 10.17 -8.25 -16.48
CA ARG A 726 9.22 -9.35 -16.23
C ARG A 726 8.51 -9.83 -17.50
N SER A 727 8.27 -8.97 -18.47
CA SER A 727 7.52 -9.31 -19.69
C SER A 727 8.36 -10.04 -20.71
N TYR A 728 9.67 -9.82 -20.68
CA TYR A 728 10.64 -10.70 -21.32
C TYR A 728 10.69 -12.10 -20.67
N ALA A 729 9.98 -12.35 -19.57
CA ALA A 729 9.90 -13.66 -18.90
C ALA A 729 8.63 -14.46 -19.20
N MET A 730 7.53 -13.80 -19.59
CA MET A 730 6.21 -14.41 -19.74
C MET A 730 5.90 -14.75 -21.21
N ASP A 731 5.10 -15.80 -21.42
CA ASP A 731 4.43 -16.12 -22.69
C ASP A 731 3.09 -15.36 -22.72
N SER A 732 3.09 -14.10 -23.14
CA SER A 732 1.85 -13.31 -23.27
C SER A 732 1.39 -13.26 -24.73
N GLU A 733 0.10 -13.54 -24.96
CA GLU A 733 -0.51 -13.63 -26.29
C GLU A 733 -0.98 -12.28 -26.86
N ALA A 734 -0.93 -11.18 -26.10
CA ALA A 734 -1.39 -9.87 -26.58
C ALA A 734 -0.53 -8.70 -26.06
N ILE A 735 0.00 -7.90 -26.99
CA ILE A 735 0.56 -6.56 -26.73
C ILE A 735 -0.41 -5.54 -27.31
N ASP A 736 -0.94 -4.68 -26.47
CA ASP A 736 -1.75 -3.52 -26.81
C ASP A 736 -0.80 -2.38 -27.19
N GLY A 737 -0.80 -1.97 -28.45
CA GLY A 737 0.03 -0.88 -28.95
C GLY A 737 -0.79 0.36 -29.27
N ARG A 738 -0.21 1.55 -29.04
CA ARG A 738 -0.84 2.81 -29.42
C ARG A 738 -0.38 3.19 -30.83
N GLU A 739 -1.35 3.39 -31.71
CA GLU A 739 -1.14 3.91 -33.06
C GLU A 739 -1.18 5.44 -33.01
N ILE A 740 -0.12 6.06 -33.50
CA ILE A 740 0.02 7.51 -33.67
C ILE A 740 0.13 7.78 -35.16
N GLU A 741 -0.72 8.66 -35.67
CA GLU A 741 -0.56 9.21 -37.01
C GLU A 741 0.41 10.39 -36.96
N ILE A 742 1.50 10.34 -37.74
CA ILE A 742 2.40 11.48 -37.88
C ILE A 742 2.09 12.20 -39.19
N ALA A 743 1.82 13.50 -39.07
CA ALA A 743 1.65 14.37 -40.24
C ALA A 743 3.02 14.63 -40.88
N LEU A 744 3.23 14.06 -42.07
CA LEU A 744 4.34 14.38 -42.96
C LEU A 744 3.77 15.02 -44.24
N ASP A 745 4.59 15.81 -44.93
CA ASP A 745 4.21 16.42 -46.21
C ASP A 745 3.99 15.32 -47.27
N GLU A 746 3.13 15.54 -48.27
CA GLU A 746 2.69 14.51 -49.24
C GLU A 746 3.84 13.78 -49.97
N ASP A 747 4.99 14.45 -50.15
CA ASP A 747 6.18 13.92 -50.84
C ASP A 747 7.28 13.41 -49.89
N GLN A 748 7.07 13.45 -48.56
CA GLN A 748 8.06 13.04 -47.57
C GLN A 748 7.78 11.64 -47.01
N TYR A 749 8.83 10.83 -46.90
CA TYR A 749 8.82 9.55 -46.19
C TYR A 749 10.01 9.44 -45.24
N VAL A 750 9.89 8.56 -44.24
CA VAL A 750 10.96 8.31 -43.26
C VAL A 750 11.94 7.28 -43.84
N ASP A 751 13.20 7.68 -44.05
CA ASP A 751 14.28 6.79 -44.52
C ASP A 751 14.88 5.96 -43.37
N ALA A 752 15.01 6.57 -42.19
CA ALA A 752 15.57 5.91 -41.00
C ALA A 752 14.99 6.46 -39.69
N MET A 753 15.08 5.67 -38.62
CA MET A 753 14.60 6.05 -37.28
C MET A 753 15.64 5.70 -36.21
N HIS A 754 15.65 6.43 -35.11
CA HIS A 754 16.43 6.12 -33.91
C HIS A 754 15.63 6.37 -32.65
N LEU A 755 15.57 5.39 -31.75
CA LEU A 755 15.04 5.61 -30.41
C LEU A 755 16.21 5.97 -29.49
N VAL A 756 16.22 7.19 -28.96
CA VAL A 756 17.28 7.65 -28.06
C VAL A 756 17.21 6.83 -26.76
N LYS A 757 18.39 6.45 -26.23
CA LYS A 757 18.48 5.71 -24.97
C LYS A 757 17.68 6.41 -23.86
N GLY A 758 16.84 5.65 -23.17
CA GLY A 758 15.83 6.18 -22.23
C GLY A 758 14.41 6.18 -22.78
N GLY A 759 14.23 5.91 -24.08
CA GLY A 759 12.95 5.52 -24.67
C GLY A 759 11.94 6.65 -24.94
N ARG A 760 12.16 7.88 -24.46
CA ARG A 760 11.22 8.99 -24.69
C ARG A 760 11.32 9.61 -26.09
N TRP A 761 12.53 9.88 -26.55
CA TRP A 761 12.75 10.68 -27.76
C TRP A 761 13.00 9.80 -28.98
N LEU A 762 12.18 9.97 -30.02
CA LEU A 762 12.34 9.29 -31.30
C LEU A 762 12.85 10.26 -32.36
N LEU A 763 13.95 9.93 -33.04
CA LEU A 763 14.47 10.68 -34.17
C LEU A 763 13.96 10.07 -35.48
N LEU A 764 13.45 10.91 -36.37
CA LEU A 764 12.93 10.57 -37.68
C LEU A 764 13.79 11.25 -38.74
N VAL A 765 14.42 10.44 -39.60
CA VAL A 765 15.21 10.93 -40.73
C VAL A 765 14.34 10.87 -41.97
N LEU A 766 14.13 12.03 -42.61
CA LEU A 766 13.26 12.16 -43.76
C LEU A 766 14.03 12.00 -45.08
N SER A 767 13.32 11.69 -46.16
CA SER A 767 13.87 11.48 -47.51
C SER A 767 14.60 12.70 -48.10
N ASN A 768 14.27 13.91 -47.63
CA ASN A 768 15.00 15.15 -47.97
C ASN A 768 16.26 15.36 -47.11
N GLY A 769 16.56 14.44 -46.18
CA GLY A 769 17.70 14.51 -45.28
C GLY A 769 17.53 15.41 -44.05
N SER A 770 16.38 16.04 -43.85
CA SER A 770 16.10 16.69 -42.56
C SER A 770 15.84 15.65 -41.47
N ILE A 771 16.17 16.00 -40.21
CA ILE A 771 15.88 15.16 -39.04
C ILE A 771 14.85 15.87 -38.17
N ARG A 772 13.78 15.15 -37.82
CA ARG A 772 12.76 15.58 -36.86
C ARG A 772 12.82 14.71 -35.61
N TYR A 773 12.29 15.19 -34.49
CA TYR A 773 12.13 14.40 -33.27
C TYR A 773 10.69 14.38 -32.77
N CYS A 774 10.30 13.30 -32.10
CA CYS A 774 9.00 13.15 -31.46
C CYS A 774 9.19 12.88 -29.95
N ASP A 775 8.39 13.56 -29.12
CA ASP A 775 8.22 13.22 -27.71
C ASP A 775 7.13 12.14 -27.58
N LEU A 776 7.53 10.91 -27.30
CA LEU A 776 6.60 9.78 -27.19
C LEU A 776 5.76 9.80 -25.89
N GLU A 777 6.08 10.66 -24.92
CA GLU A 777 5.29 10.84 -23.70
C GLU A 777 4.26 11.98 -23.83
N SER A 778 4.27 12.73 -24.95
CA SER A 778 3.26 13.75 -25.24
C SER A 778 1.89 13.13 -25.51
N GLU A 779 0.81 13.79 -25.08
CA GLU A 779 -0.56 13.39 -25.46
C GLU A 779 -0.75 13.46 -26.98
N ASP A 780 -0.21 14.53 -27.58
CA ASP A 780 -0.16 14.77 -29.02
C ASP A 780 1.27 14.65 -29.52
N VAL A 781 1.60 13.52 -30.15
CA VAL A 781 2.95 13.24 -30.64
C VAL A 781 3.13 13.87 -32.02
N VAL A 782 3.79 15.03 -32.03
CA VAL A 782 4.07 15.82 -33.24
C VAL A 782 5.56 15.77 -33.58
N PRO A 783 5.95 15.58 -34.85
CA PRO A 783 7.35 15.71 -35.29
C PRO A 783 7.83 17.17 -35.25
N HIS A 784 8.86 17.45 -34.46
CA HIS A 784 9.49 18.76 -34.32
C HIS A 784 10.83 18.79 -35.09
N PRO A 785 11.21 19.91 -35.73
CA PRO A 785 12.48 20.01 -36.44
C PRO A 785 13.68 19.88 -35.49
N LEU A 786 14.68 19.07 -35.85
CA LEU A 786 15.95 18.93 -35.12
C LEU A 786 17.14 19.37 -35.96
N VAL A 787 17.31 18.78 -37.13
CA VAL A 787 18.38 19.12 -38.09
C VAL A 787 17.72 19.58 -39.38
N PRO A 788 18.01 20.82 -39.85
CA PRO A 788 17.40 21.35 -41.06
C PRO A 788 17.86 20.60 -42.31
N HIS A 789 17.15 20.80 -43.43
CA HIS A 789 17.59 20.32 -44.74
C HIS A 789 18.97 20.92 -45.07
N PRO A 790 19.96 20.10 -45.45
CA PRO A 790 21.36 20.53 -45.57
C PRO A 790 21.69 21.25 -46.89
N PHE A 791 20.81 21.22 -47.90
CA PHE A 791 21.06 21.78 -49.23
C PHE A 791 20.22 23.04 -49.49
N SER A 792 20.66 23.88 -50.42
CA SER A 792 19.89 25.04 -50.88
C SER A 792 18.87 24.71 -51.97
N ASN A 793 18.91 23.48 -52.51
CA ASN A 793 18.02 23.00 -53.57
C ASN A 793 17.14 21.86 -53.04
N ASP A 794 15.83 22.12 -52.96
CA ASP A 794 14.83 21.20 -52.40
C ASP A 794 14.65 19.91 -53.21
N GLU A 795 15.10 19.84 -54.47
CA GLU A 795 15.01 18.64 -55.31
C GLU A 795 16.08 17.57 -55.00
N THR A 796 17.05 17.87 -54.13
CA THR A 796 18.21 17.01 -53.86
C THR A 796 17.84 15.78 -53.02
N VAL A 797 18.03 14.57 -53.56
CA VAL A 797 17.81 13.31 -52.84
C VAL A 797 19.00 13.03 -51.92
N ALA A 798 18.81 13.21 -50.61
CA ALA A 798 19.84 12.97 -49.61
C ALA A 798 19.76 11.52 -49.09
N ILE A 799 20.68 10.65 -49.50
CA ILE A 799 20.87 9.38 -48.75
C ILE A 799 21.48 9.76 -47.41
N VAL A 800 20.75 9.52 -46.32
CA VAL A 800 21.20 9.85 -44.97
C VAL A 800 21.58 8.60 -44.19
N ARG A 801 22.80 8.58 -43.68
CA ARG A 801 23.24 7.62 -42.66
C ARG A 801 23.67 8.42 -41.45
N PHE A 802 23.28 7.99 -40.26
CA PHE A 802 23.70 8.63 -39.03
C PHE A 802 24.15 7.62 -37.99
N SER A 803 24.96 8.09 -37.04
CA SER A 803 25.44 7.35 -35.88
C SER A 803 25.35 8.26 -34.66
N VAL A 804 25.03 7.68 -33.50
CA VAL A 804 24.79 8.42 -32.25
C VAL A 804 25.83 8.02 -31.21
N ASP A 805 26.47 9.01 -30.60
CA ASP A 805 27.41 8.84 -29.48
C ASP A 805 26.87 9.53 -28.23
N MET A 806 26.64 8.77 -27.16
CA MET A 806 26.08 9.29 -25.92
C MET A 806 27.18 9.97 -25.10
N ILE A 807 26.97 11.23 -24.71
CA ILE A 807 27.93 12.00 -23.94
C ILE A 807 27.60 11.90 -22.45
N SER A 808 28.61 11.63 -21.63
CA SER A 808 28.50 11.74 -20.17
C SER A 808 28.40 13.20 -19.74
N ALA A 809 27.17 13.74 -19.73
CA ALA A 809 26.85 15.09 -19.32
C ALA A 809 25.76 15.10 -18.22
N PRO A 810 25.60 16.20 -17.45
CA PRO A 810 24.56 16.31 -16.42
C PRO A 810 23.12 16.21 -16.94
N THR A 811 22.94 16.50 -18.23
CA THR A 811 21.68 16.36 -18.96
C THR A 811 21.86 15.44 -20.15
N LEU A 812 20.77 14.83 -20.64
CA LEU A 812 20.80 13.98 -21.82
C LEU A 812 21.40 14.77 -23.00
N THR A 813 22.62 14.38 -23.36
CA THR A 813 23.41 15.00 -24.41
C THR A 813 24.06 13.90 -25.24
N PHE A 814 24.00 14.03 -26.56
CA PHE A 814 24.59 13.07 -27.47
C PHE A 814 25.02 13.77 -28.76
N ASN A 815 26.04 13.23 -29.40
CA ASN A 815 26.45 13.68 -30.72
C ASN A 815 25.82 12.78 -31.78
N ILE A 816 25.36 13.39 -32.88
CA ILE A 816 24.91 12.71 -34.08
C ILE A 816 25.92 13.02 -35.18
N ALA A 817 26.58 12.01 -35.71
CA ALA A 817 27.28 12.12 -36.98
C ALA A 817 26.32 11.77 -38.11
N ILE A 818 26.30 12.56 -39.17
CA ILE A 818 25.38 12.43 -40.30
C ILE A 818 26.18 12.53 -41.58
N VAL A 819 25.87 11.68 -42.55
CA VAL A 819 26.37 11.81 -43.92
C VAL A 819 25.21 12.11 -44.85
N PHE A 820 25.32 13.19 -45.60
CA PHE A 820 24.42 13.54 -46.69
C PHE A 820 25.13 13.29 -48.00
N ARG A 821 24.40 12.77 -48.98
CA ARG A 821 24.89 12.57 -50.33
C ARG A 821 24.06 13.40 -51.28
N ASP A 822 24.73 14.25 -52.05
CA ASP A 822 24.12 14.89 -53.20
C ASP A 822 24.21 13.94 -54.41
N VAL A 823 23.06 13.43 -54.84
CA VAL A 823 22.94 12.49 -55.97
C VAL A 823 22.73 13.21 -57.30
N ILE A 824 22.46 14.52 -57.27
CA ILE A 824 22.18 15.34 -58.46
C ILE A 824 23.48 15.92 -59.04
N SER A 825 24.48 16.23 -58.22
CA SER A 825 25.78 16.72 -58.71
C SER A 825 26.56 15.67 -59.51
N ASP A 826 27.18 16.11 -60.61
CA ASP A 826 28.03 15.29 -61.50
C ASP A 826 29.21 14.60 -60.76
N GLU A 827 29.62 15.12 -59.60
CA GLU A 827 30.75 14.60 -58.80
C GLU A 827 30.34 13.68 -57.63
N ALA A 828 29.04 13.54 -57.34
CA ALA A 828 28.49 12.78 -56.21
C ALA A 828 29.23 13.04 -54.88
N ILE A 829 28.93 14.18 -54.25
CA ILE A 829 29.62 14.68 -53.07
C ILE A 829 29.00 14.10 -51.78
N ASN A 830 29.84 13.64 -50.84
CA ASN A 830 29.39 13.25 -49.50
C ASN A 830 29.74 14.35 -48.49
N PHE A 831 28.72 14.93 -47.87
CA PHE A 831 28.82 15.92 -46.81
C PHE A 831 28.71 15.23 -45.46
N LEU A 832 29.73 15.34 -44.62
CA LEU A 832 29.73 14.80 -43.27
C LEU A 832 29.53 15.94 -42.28
N GLN A 833 28.56 15.78 -41.38
CA GLN A 833 28.27 16.73 -40.31
C GLN A 833 28.24 16.03 -38.96
N VAL A 834 28.70 16.72 -37.92
CA VAL A 834 28.57 16.30 -36.54
C VAL A 834 27.74 17.35 -35.82
N TRP A 835 26.62 16.93 -35.23
CA TRP A 835 25.71 17.76 -34.46
C TRP A 835 25.72 17.31 -33.00
N GLN A 836 25.70 18.25 -32.07
CA GLN A 836 25.39 17.97 -30.68
C GLN A 836 23.92 18.18 -30.44
N VAL A 837 23.28 17.24 -29.75
CA VAL A 837 21.89 17.35 -29.32
C VAL A 837 21.85 17.29 -27.81
N SER A 838 21.14 18.22 -27.19
CA SER A 838 20.93 18.28 -25.74
C SER A 838 19.47 18.52 -25.41
N VAL A 839 19.00 17.91 -24.33
CA VAL A 839 17.65 18.18 -23.82
C VAL A 839 17.62 19.51 -23.04
N MET A 840 16.61 20.33 -23.33
CA MET A 840 16.28 21.53 -22.56
C MET A 840 15.38 21.16 -21.40
N LEU A 841 15.67 21.65 -20.20
CA LEU A 841 14.87 21.36 -19.01
C LEU A 841 13.86 22.48 -18.73
N ASP A 842 12.65 22.11 -18.30
CA ASP A 842 11.63 23.04 -17.79
C ASP A 842 11.96 23.57 -16.38
N ALA A 843 11.15 24.49 -15.86
CA ALA A 843 11.31 25.05 -14.51
C ALA A 843 11.21 24.00 -13.38
N GLN A 844 10.68 22.81 -13.69
CA GLN A 844 10.56 21.67 -12.78
C GLN A 844 11.66 20.62 -13.01
N GLY A 845 12.63 20.89 -13.91
CA GLY A 845 13.75 20.01 -14.20
C GLY A 845 13.43 18.83 -15.12
N ARG A 846 12.32 18.86 -15.86
CA ARG A 846 11.92 17.82 -16.84
C ARG A 846 12.37 18.18 -18.24
N GLY A 847 12.72 17.19 -19.07
CA GLY A 847 12.99 17.45 -20.48
C GLY A 847 11.77 18.04 -21.18
N MET A 848 11.92 19.22 -21.77
CA MET A 848 10.88 19.94 -22.51
C MET A 848 11.03 19.71 -24.01
N GLU A 849 12.23 19.93 -24.55
CA GLU A 849 12.52 19.88 -25.98
C GLU A 849 13.96 19.45 -26.25
N LEU A 850 14.23 18.96 -27.46
CA LEU A 850 15.59 18.71 -27.93
C LEU A 850 16.10 19.90 -28.73
N GLN A 851 17.29 20.38 -28.36
CA GLN A 851 18.01 21.40 -29.11
C GLN A 851 19.21 20.77 -29.81
N SER A 852 19.48 21.18 -31.05
CA SER A 852 20.66 20.77 -31.81
C SER A 852 21.62 21.94 -32.05
N ARG A 853 22.91 21.63 -32.18
CA ARG A 853 23.98 22.56 -32.56
C ARG A 853 24.97 21.87 -33.48
N LEU A 854 25.25 22.46 -34.64
CA LEU A 854 26.29 21.97 -35.54
C LEU A 854 27.67 22.19 -34.90
N LEU A 855 28.47 21.11 -34.81
CA LEU A 855 29.83 21.13 -34.28
C LEU A 855 30.91 21.11 -35.38
N SER A 856 30.71 20.32 -36.42
CA SER A 856 31.66 20.19 -37.54
C SER A 856 30.91 19.85 -38.82
N SER A 857 31.41 20.34 -39.96
CA SER A 857 30.85 20.09 -41.29
C SER A 857 31.98 20.09 -42.32
N PHE A 858 32.13 19.01 -43.07
CA PHE A 858 33.18 18.86 -44.07
C PHE A 858 32.78 17.91 -45.19
N VAL A 859 33.59 17.86 -46.26
CA VAL A 859 33.23 17.20 -47.51
C VAL A 859 34.26 16.14 -47.89
N GLN A 860 33.79 14.96 -48.28
CA GLN A 860 34.59 13.90 -48.87
C GLN A 860 34.32 13.81 -50.39
N SER A 861 35.16 14.47 -51.19
CA SER A 861 35.05 14.54 -52.66
C SER A 861 35.81 13.38 -53.32
N SER A 862 35.10 12.36 -53.82
CA SER A 862 35.73 11.23 -54.55
C SER A 862 34.77 10.28 -55.30
N GLY A 863 33.50 10.69 -55.54
CA GLY A 863 32.51 9.91 -56.30
C GLY A 863 32.09 8.56 -55.68
N GLY A 864 32.66 8.18 -54.52
CA GLY A 864 32.36 6.93 -53.80
C GLY A 864 31.29 7.11 -52.71
N GLN A 865 30.76 6.01 -52.19
CA GLN A 865 29.69 5.97 -51.20
C GLN A 865 30.23 5.77 -49.78
N VAL A 866 29.54 6.32 -48.78
CA VAL A 866 29.81 6.08 -47.36
C VAL A 866 28.72 5.15 -46.79
N PRO A 867 28.92 3.82 -46.80
CA PRO A 867 27.87 2.90 -46.40
C PRO A 867 27.70 2.77 -44.87
N SER A 868 28.74 3.10 -44.09
CA SER A 868 28.72 3.00 -42.63
C SER A 868 29.61 4.07 -41.99
N LEU A 869 29.15 4.61 -40.87
CA LEU A 869 29.84 5.57 -40.03
C LEU A 869 29.70 5.18 -38.55
N SER A 870 30.67 5.61 -37.74
CA SER A 870 30.66 5.47 -36.29
C SER A 870 31.36 6.67 -35.66
N ILE A 871 30.68 7.31 -34.72
CA ILE A 871 31.25 8.39 -33.90
C ILE A 871 31.53 7.87 -32.50
N SER A 872 32.67 8.27 -31.93
CA SER A 872 33.01 8.03 -30.53
C SER A 872 33.94 9.13 -30.03
N GLY A 873 33.47 9.91 -29.06
CA GLY A 873 34.17 11.08 -28.54
C GLY A 873 34.50 12.08 -29.65
N GLN A 874 35.78 12.41 -29.78
CA GLN A 874 36.31 13.38 -30.76
C GLN A 874 36.67 12.77 -32.13
N HIS A 875 36.36 11.49 -32.34
CA HIS A 875 36.74 10.78 -33.56
C HIS A 875 35.50 10.30 -34.32
N LEU A 876 35.55 10.47 -35.64
CA LEU A 876 34.57 9.96 -36.59
C LEU A 876 35.26 8.96 -37.49
N ALA A 877 34.74 7.74 -37.52
CA ALA A 877 35.17 6.73 -38.48
C ALA A 877 34.09 6.50 -39.52
N TYR A 878 34.48 6.33 -40.79
CA TYR A 878 33.56 5.95 -41.84
C TYR A 878 34.22 5.08 -42.89
N SER A 879 33.43 4.15 -43.42
CA SER A 879 33.80 3.35 -44.59
C SER A 879 33.55 4.14 -45.87
N PHE A 880 34.33 3.87 -46.90
CA PHE A 880 34.22 4.53 -48.19
C PHE A 880 34.45 3.55 -49.33
N VAL A 881 33.48 3.45 -50.22
CA VAL A 881 33.45 2.49 -51.33
C VAL A 881 33.45 3.26 -52.65
N THR A 882 34.49 3.06 -53.45
CA THR A 882 34.60 3.66 -54.78
C THR A 882 33.63 3.01 -55.77
N LEU A 883 33.23 3.75 -56.81
CA LEU A 883 32.43 3.19 -57.91
C LEU A 883 33.19 2.11 -58.70
N ASP A 884 34.53 2.17 -58.74
CA ASP A 884 35.36 1.10 -59.27
C ASP A 884 35.45 -0.06 -58.27
N ARG A 885 34.81 -1.18 -58.63
CA ARG A 885 34.78 -2.41 -57.81
C ARG A 885 36.13 -3.15 -57.74
N ARG A 886 37.15 -2.71 -58.50
CA ARG A 886 38.51 -3.27 -58.44
C ARG A 886 39.36 -2.66 -57.34
N LEU A 887 38.98 -1.48 -56.84
CA LEU A 887 39.67 -0.81 -55.75
C LEU A 887 39.21 -1.37 -54.39
N PRO A 888 40.10 -1.38 -53.38
CA PRO A 888 39.73 -1.79 -52.03
C PRO A 888 38.74 -0.81 -51.40
N CYS A 889 38.05 -1.25 -50.35
CA CYS A 889 37.27 -0.32 -49.52
C CYS A 889 38.21 0.42 -48.58
N TYR A 890 37.95 1.71 -48.41
CA TYR A 890 38.71 2.56 -47.51
C TYR A 890 37.97 2.73 -46.20
N VAL A 891 38.71 2.81 -45.10
CA VAL A 891 38.20 3.26 -43.81
C VAL A 891 38.95 4.52 -43.44
N PHE A 892 38.21 5.56 -43.11
CA PHE A 892 38.73 6.83 -42.66
C PHE A 892 38.48 6.97 -41.17
N VAL A 893 39.46 7.52 -40.44
CA VAL A 893 39.28 8.00 -39.07
C VAL A 893 39.74 9.45 -39.03
N VAL A 894 38.84 10.32 -38.62
CA VAL A 894 39.00 11.77 -38.65
C VAL A 894 38.78 12.31 -37.24
N HIS A 895 39.69 13.16 -36.78
CA HIS A 895 39.47 13.98 -35.60
C HIS A 895 38.55 15.15 -36.01
N TRP A 896 37.24 14.94 -35.90
CA TRP A 896 36.24 15.87 -36.44
C TRP A 896 36.29 17.30 -35.84
N PRO A 897 36.73 17.56 -34.59
CA PRO A 897 36.80 18.93 -34.08
C PRO A 897 37.85 19.81 -34.77
N SER A 898 38.85 19.22 -35.42
CA SER A 898 39.93 19.95 -36.09
C SER A 898 39.70 20.15 -37.58
N VAL A 899 38.55 19.72 -38.11
CA VAL A 899 38.20 19.85 -39.53
C VAL A 899 37.17 20.96 -39.71
N ASP A 900 37.51 21.94 -40.56
CA ASP A 900 36.58 22.98 -40.99
C ASP A 900 36.17 22.75 -42.45
N SER A 901 34.98 23.20 -42.80
CA SER A 901 34.36 23.22 -44.13
C SER A 901 35.26 23.82 -45.22
N LEU A 902 36.20 24.69 -44.85
CA LEU A 902 37.14 25.39 -45.73
C LEU A 902 38.47 24.66 -45.93
N THR A 903 38.76 23.60 -45.17
CA THR A 903 40.03 22.86 -45.19
C THR A 903 39.90 21.53 -45.92
N THR A 904 39.99 21.53 -47.25
CA THR A 904 40.15 20.32 -48.06
C THR A 904 41.47 20.39 -48.85
N PRO A 905 42.41 19.43 -48.71
CA PRO A 905 42.36 18.21 -47.89
C PRO A 905 42.59 18.46 -46.39
N PHE A 906 41.96 17.66 -45.53
CA PHE A 906 42.13 17.69 -44.07
C PHE A 906 42.93 16.47 -43.58
N PRO A 907 43.56 16.55 -42.39
CA PRO A 907 44.25 15.41 -41.78
C PRO A 907 43.28 14.28 -41.49
N GLN A 908 43.58 13.10 -42.03
CA GLN A 908 42.78 11.89 -41.84
C GLN A 908 43.70 10.67 -41.77
N ARG A 909 43.26 9.64 -41.05
CA ARG A 909 43.90 8.33 -41.07
C ARG A 909 43.12 7.44 -42.03
N MET A 910 43.83 6.81 -42.97
CA MET A 910 43.23 6.04 -44.05
C MET A 910 43.77 4.61 -44.04
N PHE A 911 42.87 3.64 -44.14
CA PHE A 911 43.16 2.21 -44.16
C PHE A 911 42.52 1.56 -45.39
N THR A 912 43.15 0.52 -45.93
CA THR A 912 42.55 -0.31 -46.99
C THR A 912 42.08 -1.64 -46.39
N VAL A 913 40.85 -2.04 -46.74
CA VAL A 913 40.24 -3.30 -46.33
C VAL A 913 40.00 -4.17 -47.58
N PRO A 914 40.46 -5.44 -47.61
CA PRO A 914 40.52 -6.25 -48.83
C PRO A 914 39.18 -6.58 -49.53
N VAL A 915 38.03 -6.52 -48.84
CA VAL A 915 36.73 -6.97 -49.37
C VAL A 915 35.59 -6.04 -48.90
N GLY A 916 34.56 -5.88 -49.74
CA GLY A 916 33.59 -4.78 -49.72
C GLY A 916 32.48 -4.70 -48.67
N MET A 917 31.80 -3.53 -48.69
CA MET A 917 30.55 -3.08 -48.03
C MET A 917 30.25 -3.72 -46.68
N GLY A 918 30.97 -3.32 -45.63
CA GLY A 918 30.52 -3.63 -44.27
C GLY A 918 30.69 -2.48 -43.29
N GLY A 919 30.17 -2.70 -42.09
CA GLY A 919 30.08 -1.74 -41.02
C GLY A 919 31.44 -1.38 -40.41
N VAL A 920 31.55 -0.14 -39.93
CA VAL A 920 32.69 0.38 -39.16
C VAL A 920 32.20 0.79 -37.78
N CYS A 921 32.93 0.41 -36.74
CA CYS A 921 32.64 0.76 -35.35
C CYS A 921 33.92 1.15 -34.62
N LEU A 922 33.95 2.35 -34.05
CA LEU A 922 35.01 2.78 -33.13
C LEU A 922 34.85 2.06 -31.79
N LEU A 923 35.97 1.58 -31.24
CA LEU A 923 36.05 0.89 -29.96
C LEU A 923 36.98 1.65 -28.99
N PRO A 924 36.91 1.35 -27.69
CA PRO A 924 37.91 1.79 -26.71
C PRO A 924 39.35 1.39 -27.10
N ASP A 925 40.34 2.05 -26.48
CA ASP A 925 41.77 1.75 -26.63
C ASP A 925 42.31 1.83 -28.07
N HIS A 926 41.85 2.82 -28.84
CA HIS A 926 42.28 3.05 -30.22
C HIS A 926 41.98 1.89 -31.20
N LYS A 927 41.06 1.00 -30.84
CA LYS A 927 40.63 -0.10 -31.71
C LYS A 927 39.50 0.34 -32.65
N LEU A 928 39.46 -0.25 -33.83
CA LEU A 928 38.38 -0.10 -34.79
C LEU A 928 37.98 -1.48 -35.32
N LEU A 929 36.69 -1.77 -35.27
CA LEU A 929 36.11 -2.96 -35.88
C LEU A 929 35.58 -2.59 -37.26
N SER A 930 36.11 -3.24 -38.29
CA SER A 930 35.60 -3.20 -39.65
C SER A 930 35.11 -4.57 -40.04
N THR A 931 34.04 -4.60 -40.83
CA THR A 931 33.44 -5.82 -41.33
C THR A 931 33.36 -5.76 -42.85
N SER A 932 33.47 -6.91 -43.52
CA SER A 932 33.16 -7.09 -44.94
C SER A 932 32.33 -8.35 -45.09
N SER A 933 31.57 -8.55 -46.17
CA SER A 933 30.62 -9.67 -46.38
C SER A 933 31.11 -11.12 -46.11
N GLN A 934 32.39 -11.32 -45.80
CA GLN A 934 32.97 -12.60 -45.42
C GLN A 934 33.99 -12.53 -44.27
N HIS A 935 34.32 -11.36 -43.72
CA HIS A 935 35.40 -11.24 -42.72
C HIS A 935 35.11 -10.16 -41.68
N PHE A 936 35.63 -10.36 -40.46
CA PHE A 936 35.79 -9.31 -39.46
C PHE A 936 37.26 -8.92 -39.36
N TYR A 937 37.52 -7.63 -39.20
CA TYR A 937 38.84 -7.04 -39.08
C TYR A 937 38.88 -6.13 -37.85
N LEU A 938 39.79 -6.39 -36.94
CA LEU A 938 40.11 -5.52 -35.82
C LEU A 938 41.46 -4.86 -36.11
N LEU A 939 41.50 -3.54 -36.08
CA LEU A 939 42.71 -2.76 -36.33
C LEU A 939 42.94 -1.73 -35.23
N ASP A 940 44.21 -1.41 -34.98
CA ASP A 940 44.58 -0.23 -34.21
C ASP A 940 44.59 0.96 -35.17
N TRP A 941 43.67 1.90 -35.01
CA TRP A 941 43.59 3.03 -35.94
C TRP A 941 44.71 4.06 -35.72
N THR A 942 45.53 3.94 -34.66
CA THR A 942 46.72 4.78 -34.50
C THR A 942 47.92 4.30 -35.31
N SER A 943 47.88 3.05 -35.81
CA SER A 943 48.96 2.46 -36.61
C SER A 943 49.21 3.18 -37.94
N ALA A 944 48.18 3.76 -38.56
CA ALA A 944 48.34 4.60 -39.74
C ALA A 944 48.61 6.06 -39.32
N GLY A 945 49.67 6.66 -39.86
CA GLY A 945 49.94 8.09 -39.70
C GLY A 945 48.85 8.96 -40.35
N GLU A 946 48.69 10.18 -39.84
CA GLU A 946 47.80 11.16 -40.46
C GLU A 946 48.33 11.58 -41.84
N THR A 947 47.41 11.65 -42.80
CA THR A 947 47.70 12.03 -44.19
C THR A 947 46.68 13.03 -44.70
N THR A 948 47.10 13.90 -45.61
CA THR A 948 46.24 14.78 -46.42
C THR A 948 46.25 14.38 -47.90
N ALA A 949 46.90 13.25 -48.22
CA ALA A 949 47.07 12.79 -49.59
C ALA A 949 45.73 12.31 -50.22
N PRO A 950 45.52 12.54 -51.53
CA PRO A 950 44.34 12.04 -52.25
C PRO A 950 44.34 10.50 -52.39
N LEU A 951 43.16 9.94 -52.67
CA LEU A 951 42.82 8.51 -52.79
C LEU A 951 43.59 7.70 -53.87
N SER A 952 44.64 8.24 -54.50
CA SER A 952 45.35 7.63 -55.63
C SER A 952 46.72 7.02 -55.31
N SER A 953 47.18 7.07 -54.05
CA SER A 953 48.47 6.47 -53.66
C SER A 953 48.32 4.98 -53.34
N THR A 954 49.24 4.15 -53.83
CA THR A 954 49.32 2.71 -53.56
C THR A 954 49.56 2.51 -52.06
N MET A 955 48.49 2.35 -51.29
CA MET A 955 48.60 2.18 -49.84
C MET A 955 48.94 0.74 -49.48
N ALA A 956 49.79 0.57 -48.47
CA ALA A 956 49.99 -0.71 -47.84
C ALA A 956 48.68 -1.19 -47.19
N PRO A 957 48.38 -2.51 -47.20
CA PRO A 957 47.27 -3.07 -46.45
C PRO A 957 47.42 -2.77 -44.96
N ALA A 958 46.31 -2.55 -44.26
CA ALA A 958 46.33 -2.30 -42.83
C ALA A 958 46.94 -3.48 -42.05
N ASP A 959 47.75 -3.19 -41.03
CA ASP A 959 48.22 -4.20 -40.08
C ASP A 959 47.05 -4.55 -39.13
N PHE A 960 46.39 -5.68 -39.40
CA PHE A 960 45.26 -6.13 -38.59
C PHE A 960 45.75 -6.75 -37.28
N LEU A 961 45.22 -6.25 -36.15
CA LEU A 961 45.42 -6.87 -34.85
C LEU A 961 44.78 -8.25 -34.79
N TRP A 962 43.64 -8.40 -35.46
CA TRP A 962 42.93 -9.66 -35.58
C TRP A 962 42.06 -9.65 -36.84
N SER A 963 41.99 -10.79 -37.52
CA SER A 963 41.02 -10.99 -38.59
C SER A 963 40.46 -12.39 -38.52
N HIS A 964 39.18 -12.55 -38.85
CA HIS A 964 38.55 -13.85 -38.83
C HIS A 964 37.57 -14.01 -40.01
N PRO A 965 37.69 -15.09 -40.80
CA PRO A 965 36.75 -15.40 -41.86
C PRO A 965 35.42 -15.83 -41.26
N ILE A 966 34.33 -15.35 -41.82
CA ILE A 966 32.97 -15.72 -41.46
C ILE A 966 32.27 -16.23 -42.73
N GLY A 967 31.31 -17.15 -42.56
CA GLY A 967 30.43 -17.57 -43.67
C GLY A 967 29.72 -16.37 -44.31
N TYR A 968 29.08 -16.60 -45.46
CA TYR A 968 28.47 -15.53 -46.24
C TYR A 968 27.44 -14.77 -45.39
N TRP A 969 27.80 -13.60 -44.88
CA TRP A 969 26.93 -12.79 -44.03
C TRP A 969 26.42 -11.61 -44.85
N ASN A 970 25.10 -11.51 -44.88
CA ASN A 970 24.35 -10.49 -45.60
C ASN A 970 23.50 -9.70 -44.57
N SER A 971 23.96 -9.55 -43.31
CA SER A 971 23.13 -9.08 -42.18
C SER A 971 23.77 -7.93 -41.42
N ILE A 972 22.93 -7.20 -40.68
CA ILE A 972 23.23 -6.02 -39.88
C ILE A 972 24.03 -6.46 -38.65
N LEU A 973 25.22 -5.89 -38.45
CA LEU A 973 25.90 -5.96 -37.16
C LEU A 973 25.02 -5.19 -36.16
N GLY A 974 24.56 -5.86 -35.10
CA GLY A 974 23.80 -5.20 -34.04
C GLY A 974 24.63 -4.12 -33.34
N ASP A 975 23.97 -3.35 -32.47
CA ASP A 975 24.63 -2.29 -31.71
C ASP A 975 25.81 -2.83 -30.90
N SER A 976 26.79 -1.97 -30.63
CA SER A 976 27.87 -2.29 -29.71
C SER A 976 27.36 -2.24 -28.27
N PHE A 977 27.63 -3.29 -27.49
CA PHE A 977 27.25 -3.40 -26.08
C PHE A 977 28.51 -3.34 -25.21
N PRO A 978 28.83 -2.18 -24.62
CA PRO A 978 29.95 -2.06 -23.71
C PRO A 978 29.64 -2.81 -22.40
N CYS A 979 30.52 -3.71 -22.00
CA CYS A 979 30.53 -4.39 -20.72
C CYS A 979 31.81 -4.02 -19.95
N VAL A 980 31.85 -4.31 -18.63
CA VAL A 980 32.92 -3.87 -17.71
C VAL A 980 34.34 -4.05 -18.28
N ASN A 981 34.64 -5.19 -18.90
CA ASN A 981 35.96 -5.51 -19.48
C ASN A 981 35.89 -5.98 -20.94
N SER A 982 34.79 -5.73 -21.67
CA SER A 982 34.66 -6.19 -23.05
C SER A 982 33.64 -5.38 -23.82
N THR A 983 33.83 -5.15 -25.11
CA THR A 983 32.74 -4.77 -26.01
C THR A 983 32.18 -6.00 -26.69
N ARG A 984 30.85 -6.14 -26.69
CA ARG A 984 30.15 -7.25 -27.31
C ARG A 984 29.28 -6.81 -28.47
N PHE A 985 29.16 -7.65 -29.48
CA PHE A 985 28.28 -7.45 -30.63
C PHE A 985 27.43 -8.68 -30.85
N VAL A 986 26.21 -8.48 -31.35
CA VAL A 986 25.34 -9.58 -31.78
C VAL A 986 25.13 -9.50 -33.28
N PHE A 987 25.27 -10.62 -33.98
CA PHE A 987 25.13 -10.70 -35.42
C PHE A 987 24.55 -12.05 -35.86
N GLU A 988 24.02 -12.08 -37.08
CA GLU A 988 23.48 -13.29 -37.70
C GLU A 988 24.42 -13.80 -38.79
N CYS A 989 24.77 -15.08 -38.74
CA CYS A 989 25.58 -15.73 -39.76
C CYS A 989 25.19 -17.22 -39.89
N ASP A 990 25.04 -17.70 -41.12
CA ASP A 990 24.75 -19.10 -41.45
C ASP A 990 23.57 -19.71 -40.67
N GLY A 991 22.48 -18.94 -40.49
CA GLY A 991 21.33 -19.41 -39.71
C GLY A 991 21.61 -19.55 -38.20
N ILE A 992 22.55 -18.76 -37.66
CA ILE A 992 22.87 -18.77 -36.23
C ILE A 992 23.01 -17.32 -35.76
N ILE A 993 22.36 -16.99 -34.65
CA ILE A 993 22.62 -15.75 -33.89
C ILE A 993 23.88 -15.99 -33.05
N ARG A 994 24.91 -15.19 -33.30
CA ARG A 994 26.21 -15.26 -32.63
C ARG A 994 26.52 -13.96 -31.91
N GLY A 995 27.28 -14.08 -30.83
CA GLY A 995 27.92 -12.97 -30.14
C GLY A 995 29.40 -12.89 -30.52
N LEU A 996 29.94 -11.71 -30.77
CA LEU A 996 31.37 -11.44 -30.81
C LEU A 996 31.76 -10.76 -29.50
N VAL A 997 32.79 -11.26 -28.83
CA VAL A 997 33.34 -10.66 -27.60
C VAL A 997 34.74 -10.13 -27.90
N ILE A 998 34.95 -8.85 -27.64
CA ILE A 998 36.24 -8.18 -27.74
C ILE A 998 36.62 -7.72 -26.33
N GLU A 999 37.61 -8.37 -25.71
CA GLU A 999 38.08 -8.02 -24.37
C GLU A 999 38.94 -6.75 -24.39
N HIS A 1000 38.79 -5.93 -23.34
CA HIS A 1000 39.63 -4.77 -23.09
C HIS A 1000 40.60 -5.08 -21.94
N PRO A 1001 41.85 -4.59 -21.99
CA PRO A 1001 42.84 -4.81 -20.95
C PRO A 1001 42.34 -4.33 -19.58
N HIS A 1002 42.45 -5.19 -18.57
CA HIS A 1002 42.14 -4.80 -17.19
C HIS A 1002 43.27 -3.89 -16.68
N PRO A 1003 43.01 -2.82 -15.89
CA PRO A 1003 44.06 -1.94 -15.35
C PRO A 1003 45.18 -2.65 -14.54
N ASN A 1004 45.02 -3.93 -14.21
CA ASN A 1004 45.96 -4.74 -13.44
C ASN A 1004 46.39 -6.04 -14.16
N GLY A 1005 46.13 -6.21 -15.46
CA GLY A 1005 46.40 -7.47 -16.19
C GLY A 1005 47.03 -7.27 -17.56
N ASP A 1006 48.17 -7.95 -17.80
CA ASP A 1006 49.01 -7.82 -19.02
C ASP A 1006 48.54 -8.67 -20.23
N HIS A 1007 47.43 -9.41 -20.12
CA HIS A 1007 46.96 -10.30 -21.19
C HIS A 1007 45.55 -9.92 -21.67
N VAL A 1008 45.47 -9.44 -22.91
CA VAL A 1008 44.21 -9.27 -23.67
C VAL A 1008 44.00 -10.53 -24.51
N SER A 1009 42.87 -11.22 -24.32
CA SER A 1009 42.54 -12.38 -25.16
C SER A 1009 42.17 -11.93 -26.57
N GLU A 1010 42.45 -12.77 -27.57
CA GLU A 1010 41.96 -12.54 -28.93
C GLU A 1010 40.42 -12.51 -28.96
N PRO A 1011 39.80 -11.70 -29.83
CA PRO A 1011 38.35 -11.70 -30.02
C PRO A 1011 37.83 -13.11 -30.33
N TYR A 1012 36.70 -13.47 -29.72
CA TYR A 1012 36.12 -14.80 -29.88
C TYR A 1012 34.60 -14.75 -30.08
N PHE A 1013 34.09 -15.79 -30.74
CA PHE A 1013 32.66 -15.92 -31.04
C PHE A 1013 31.96 -16.83 -30.05
N VAL A 1014 30.70 -16.50 -29.78
CA VAL A 1014 29.83 -17.23 -28.88
C VAL A 1014 28.54 -17.56 -29.60
N ARG A 1015 28.08 -18.81 -29.51
CA ARG A 1015 26.82 -19.22 -30.10
C ARG A 1015 25.68 -18.88 -29.15
N LEU A 1016 24.74 -18.02 -29.58
CA LEU A 1016 23.63 -17.56 -28.74
C LEU A 1016 22.34 -18.37 -29.03
N MET A 1017 21.99 -18.55 -30.31
CA MET A 1017 20.76 -19.25 -30.71
C MET A 1017 20.82 -19.77 -32.16
N GLU A 1018 20.19 -20.93 -32.42
CA GLU A 1018 19.91 -21.41 -33.79
C GLU A 1018 18.72 -20.66 -34.39
N TYR A 1019 18.78 -20.35 -35.69
CA TYR A 1019 17.67 -19.70 -36.39
C TYR A 1019 16.36 -20.48 -36.25
N PRO A 1020 15.29 -19.86 -35.72
CA PRO A 1020 13.95 -20.44 -35.86
C PRO A 1020 13.46 -20.31 -37.31
N GLU A 1021 12.79 -21.32 -37.86
CA GLU A 1021 12.22 -21.29 -39.23
C GLU A 1021 11.34 -20.05 -39.50
N MET A 1022 10.66 -19.56 -38.46
CA MET A 1022 9.77 -18.40 -38.54
C MET A 1022 10.53 -17.08 -38.68
N TRP A 1023 11.75 -17.02 -38.14
CA TRP A 1023 12.64 -15.87 -38.24
C TRP A 1023 13.14 -15.67 -39.68
N ASP A 1024 13.22 -16.76 -40.45
CA ASP A 1024 13.61 -16.77 -41.87
C ASP A 1024 12.60 -16.07 -42.77
N LYS A 1025 11.33 -16.01 -42.35
CA LYS A 1025 10.23 -15.35 -43.07
C LYS A 1025 10.21 -13.83 -42.88
N VAL A 1026 10.95 -13.29 -41.90
CA VAL A 1026 11.11 -11.85 -41.67
C VAL A 1026 12.18 -11.31 -42.63
N ARG A 1027 11.88 -10.32 -43.47
CA ARG A 1027 12.88 -9.72 -44.37
C ARG A 1027 13.98 -9.03 -43.57
N LYS A 1028 15.24 -9.17 -44.02
CA LYS A 1028 16.45 -8.67 -43.35
C LYS A 1028 16.46 -7.20 -42.89
N PRO A 1029 15.98 -6.19 -43.64
CA PRO A 1029 15.98 -4.80 -43.16
C PRO A 1029 15.00 -4.53 -42.00
N ARG A 1030 14.19 -5.52 -41.61
CA ARG A 1030 13.13 -5.37 -40.60
C ARG A 1030 13.44 -6.10 -39.29
N ARG A 1031 14.73 -6.28 -38.98
CA ARG A 1031 15.20 -6.96 -37.76
C ARG A 1031 16.14 -6.06 -36.96
N VAL A 1032 16.08 -6.17 -35.64
CA VAL A 1032 17.04 -5.55 -34.71
C VAL A 1032 17.56 -6.59 -33.74
N LEU A 1033 18.88 -6.64 -33.59
CA LEU A 1033 19.59 -7.53 -32.69
C LEU A 1033 20.01 -6.75 -31.45
N GLY A 1034 19.34 -7.03 -30.33
CA GLY A 1034 19.68 -6.52 -29.01
C GLY A 1034 20.71 -7.41 -28.29
N TYR A 1035 20.95 -7.13 -27.01
CA TYR A 1035 21.94 -7.89 -26.22
C TYR A 1035 21.49 -9.32 -25.92
N ASN A 1036 20.24 -9.49 -25.48
CA ASN A 1036 19.63 -10.77 -25.08
C ASN A 1036 18.30 -11.05 -25.82
N HIS A 1037 17.93 -10.15 -26.73
CA HIS A 1037 16.67 -10.19 -27.46
C HIS A 1037 16.87 -9.80 -28.91
N ALA A 1038 16.13 -10.39 -29.84
CA ALA A 1038 16.02 -9.87 -31.20
C ALA A 1038 14.57 -9.60 -31.56
N PHE A 1039 14.33 -8.59 -32.38
CA PHE A 1039 13.01 -8.08 -32.75
C PHE A 1039 12.87 -8.10 -34.27
N GLY A 1040 11.75 -8.61 -34.79
CA GLY A 1040 11.55 -8.77 -36.23
C GLY A 1040 10.10 -8.55 -36.66
N LEU A 1041 9.89 -7.89 -37.81
CA LEU A 1041 8.55 -7.60 -38.38
C LEU A 1041 8.28 -8.37 -39.68
N GLY A 1042 7.26 -9.23 -39.69
CA GLY A 1042 6.87 -10.05 -40.85
C GLY A 1042 5.62 -9.53 -41.59
N GLY A 1043 5.53 -9.78 -42.90
CA GLY A 1043 4.46 -9.23 -43.76
C GLY A 1043 3.01 -9.67 -43.42
N ASP A 1044 2.85 -10.83 -42.82
CA ASP A 1044 1.57 -11.46 -42.41
C ASP A 1044 1.52 -11.76 -40.90
N ARG A 1045 2.60 -11.47 -40.17
CA ARG A 1045 2.89 -11.90 -38.81
C ARG A 1045 3.45 -10.70 -38.06
N GLY A 1046 2.82 -10.29 -36.96
CA GLY A 1046 3.22 -9.11 -36.19
C GLY A 1046 4.64 -9.19 -35.58
N LEU A 1047 4.89 -8.42 -34.52
CA LEU A 1047 6.22 -8.39 -33.91
C LEU A 1047 6.62 -9.78 -33.39
N THR A 1048 7.76 -10.28 -33.86
CA THR A 1048 8.41 -11.49 -33.36
C THR A 1048 9.55 -11.09 -32.43
N ILE A 1049 9.57 -11.67 -31.23
CA ILE A 1049 10.62 -11.46 -30.24
C ILE A 1049 11.35 -12.79 -30.01
N LEU A 1050 12.66 -12.82 -30.31
CA LEU A 1050 13.55 -13.92 -29.96
C LEU A 1050 14.27 -13.60 -28.66
N ARG A 1051 14.47 -14.61 -27.83
CA ARG A 1051 15.17 -14.51 -26.54
C ARG A 1051 16.39 -15.41 -26.56
N TYR A 1052 17.56 -14.88 -26.24
CA TYR A 1052 18.80 -15.66 -26.15
C TYR A 1052 19.66 -15.16 -24.99
N SER A 1053 20.60 -16.01 -24.56
CA SER A 1053 21.44 -15.72 -23.39
C SER A 1053 22.91 -15.87 -23.75
N TRP A 1054 23.76 -15.06 -23.12
CA TRP A 1054 25.20 -15.16 -23.22
C TRP A 1054 25.70 -16.30 -22.30
N PRO A 1055 26.40 -17.31 -22.83
CA PRO A 1055 27.02 -18.37 -22.05
C PRO A 1055 27.93 -17.82 -20.92
N GLY A 1056 27.70 -18.27 -19.70
CA GLY A 1056 28.53 -17.92 -18.53
C GLY A 1056 28.03 -16.74 -17.71
N GLU A 1057 27.01 -16.00 -18.15
CA GLU A 1057 26.36 -14.99 -17.33
C GLU A 1057 25.33 -15.63 -16.39
N PRO A 1058 25.19 -15.14 -15.14
CA PRO A 1058 24.15 -15.60 -14.24
C PRO A 1058 22.80 -15.43 -14.93
N GLN A 1059 22.08 -16.54 -15.08
CA GLN A 1059 20.72 -16.50 -15.62
C GLN A 1059 19.89 -15.63 -14.67
N LEU A 1060 19.41 -14.48 -15.16
CA LEU A 1060 18.25 -13.79 -14.59
C LEU A 1060 17.20 -14.87 -14.31
N ASP A 1061 16.50 -14.81 -13.16
CA ASP A 1061 15.57 -15.82 -12.62
C ASP A 1061 14.46 -16.25 -13.61
N PHE A 1062 14.86 -16.96 -14.67
CA PHE A 1062 14.04 -17.40 -15.76
C PHE A 1062 14.13 -18.93 -15.82
N PRO A 1063 13.00 -19.63 -16.03
CA PRO A 1063 13.01 -21.07 -16.14
C PRO A 1063 13.94 -21.51 -17.28
N SER A 1064 14.76 -22.52 -16.99
CA SER A 1064 15.88 -23.02 -17.79
C SER A 1064 15.46 -23.75 -19.08
N VAL A 1065 14.71 -23.09 -19.96
CA VAL A 1065 14.25 -23.63 -21.24
C VAL A 1065 14.65 -22.64 -22.33
N SER A 1066 15.14 -23.15 -23.46
CA SER A 1066 15.16 -22.41 -24.73
C SER A 1066 13.72 -22.03 -25.05
N LEU A 1067 13.28 -20.85 -24.62
CA LEU A 1067 11.90 -20.43 -24.79
C LEU A 1067 11.64 -20.21 -26.30
N PRO A 1068 10.50 -20.70 -26.82
CA PRO A 1068 10.14 -20.50 -28.22
C PRO A 1068 10.02 -19.00 -28.54
N ALA A 1069 10.24 -18.64 -29.81
CA ALA A 1069 9.97 -17.29 -30.30
C ALA A 1069 8.55 -16.87 -29.89
N VAL A 1070 8.42 -15.71 -29.24
CA VAL A 1070 7.11 -15.16 -28.88
C VAL A 1070 6.58 -14.42 -30.09
N PHE A 1071 5.44 -14.90 -30.61
CA PHE A 1071 4.72 -14.27 -31.72
C PHE A 1071 3.63 -13.39 -31.15
N VAL A 1072 3.70 -12.11 -31.45
CA VAL A 1072 2.61 -11.20 -31.10
C VAL A 1072 1.96 -10.76 -32.39
N LYS A 1073 0.72 -11.20 -32.61
CA LYS A 1073 -0.08 -10.70 -33.72
C LYS A 1073 -0.59 -9.31 -33.34
N VAL A 1074 0.13 -8.30 -33.79
CA VAL A 1074 -0.18 -6.91 -33.41
C VAL A 1074 -1.26 -6.31 -34.32
N PHE A 1075 -1.38 -6.74 -35.60
CA PHE A 1075 -2.29 -6.11 -36.55
C PHE A 1075 -2.84 -7.04 -37.64
N ASP A 1076 -4.01 -6.68 -38.18
CA ASP A 1076 -4.55 -7.21 -39.43
C ASP A 1076 -4.18 -6.28 -40.59
N SER A 1077 -3.45 -6.78 -41.59
CA SER A 1077 -3.30 -6.19 -42.94
C SER A 1077 -2.55 -4.85 -43.12
N TYR A 1078 -1.29 -4.73 -42.68
CA TYR A 1078 -0.41 -3.60 -43.07
C TYR A 1078 0.73 -4.02 -44.02
N SER A 1079 1.09 -3.15 -44.97
CA SER A 1079 2.37 -3.22 -45.71
C SER A 1079 3.46 -2.46 -44.95
N TRP A 1080 4.70 -2.98 -44.98
CA TRP A 1080 5.81 -2.55 -44.11
C TRP A 1080 7.02 -2.05 -44.91
N ASP A 1081 6.86 -1.17 -45.88
CA ASP A 1081 7.92 -0.80 -46.82
C ASP A 1081 8.91 0.27 -46.31
N GLY A 1082 9.05 0.40 -44.97
CA GLY A 1082 9.84 1.43 -44.29
C GLY A 1082 10.96 0.88 -43.40
N PRO A 1083 11.60 1.73 -42.57
CA PRO A 1083 12.71 1.33 -41.68
C PRO A 1083 12.27 0.26 -40.66
N GLY A 1084 13.22 -0.57 -40.23
CA GLY A 1084 13.01 -1.60 -39.20
C GLY A 1084 12.61 -1.02 -37.83
N PRO A 1085 12.23 -1.88 -36.86
CA PRO A 1085 11.78 -1.43 -35.55
C PRO A 1085 12.94 -0.79 -34.77
N CYS A 1086 12.68 0.25 -33.97
CA CYS A 1086 13.63 0.77 -32.99
C CYS A 1086 13.29 0.23 -31.60
N VAL A 1087 14.30 -0.11 -30.80
CA VAL A 1087 14.12 -0.75 -29.50
C VAL A 1087 15.03 -0.12 -28.46
N ASP A 1088 14.47 0.26 -27.32
CA ASP A 1088 15.24 0.60 -26.12
C ASP A 1088 15.12 -0.55 -25.12
N LEU A 1089 16.16 -1.37 -25.05
CA LEU A 1089 16.17 -2.58 -24.22
C LEU A 1089 16.01 -2.28 -22.72
N GLY A 1090 16.41 -1.09 -22.27
CA GLY A 1090 16.29 -0.67 -20.88
C GLY A 1090 14.85 -0.41 -20.45
N THR A 1091 14.07 0.27 -21.28
CA THR A 1091 12.64 0.58 -21.00
C THR A 1091 11.67 -0.46 -21.54
N GLY A 1092 12.12 -1.35 -22.44
CA GLY A 1092 11.29 -2.33 -23.12
C GLY A 1092 10.39 -1.75 -24.20
N ARG A 1093 10.68 -0.52 -24.63
CA ARG A 1093 9.92 0.21 -25.64
C ARG A 1093 10.33 -0.20 -27.04
N VAL A 1094 9.33 -0.40 -27.89
CA VAL A 1094 9.52 -0.71 -29.30
C VAL A 1094 8.68 0.25 -30.14
N VAL A 1095 9.29 0.80 -31.18
CA VAL A 1095 8.66 1.72 -32.13
C VAL A 1095 8.84 1.17 -33.54
N THR A 1096 7.78 1.18 -34.34
CA THR A 1096 7.81 0.79 -35.75
C THR A 1096 6.96 1.72 -36.60
N LEU A 1097 7.26 1.80 -37.90
CA LEU A 1097 6.52 2.60 -38.87
C LEU A 1097 5.69 1.71 -39.80
N ALA A 1098 4.39 2.00 -39.94
CA ALA A 1098 3.52 1.39 -40.95
C ALA A 1098 3.41 2.33 -42.16
N THR A 1099 3.90 1.88 -43.32
CA THR A 1099 4.12 2.74 -44.50
C THR A 1099 2.87 3.18 -45.23
N PHE A 1100 1.74 2.46 -45.13
CA PHE A 1100 0.57 2.80 -45.93
C PHE A 1100 -0.18 4.07 -45.46
N ARG A 1101 0.22 4.72 -44.35
CA ARG A 1101 -0.45 5.90 -43.77
C ARG A 1101 0.43 6.85 -42.92
N ASN A 1102 1.77 6.79 -42.98
CA ASN A 1102 2.64 7.55 -42.06
C ASN A 1102 2.25 7.37 -40.58
N ARG A 1103 2.04 6.13 -40.16
CA ARG A 1103 1.64 5.83 -38.78
C ARG A 1103 2.78 5.20 -37.99
N LEU A 1104 3.15 5.84 -36.89
CA LEU A 1104 4.02 5.28 -35.86
C LEU A 1104 3.20 4.36 -34.97
N LEU A 1105 3.69 3.15 -34.79
CA LEU A 1105 3.15 2.18 -33.86
C LEU A 1105 4.18 2.06 -32.74
N PHE A 1106 3.82 2.48 -31.55
CA PHE A 1106 4.66 2.34 -30.38
C PHE A 1106 3.95 1.54 -29.30
N PHE A 1107 4.70 0.70 -28.61
CA PHE A 1107 4.18 -0.13 -27.54
C PHE A 1107 5.22 -0.33 -26.45
N ASP A 1108 4.73 -0.34 -25.22
CA ASP A 1108 5.52 -0.66 -24.03
C ASP A 1108 5.27 -2.15 -23.69
N ILE A 1109 6.34 -2.93 -23.56
CA ILE A 1109 6.24 -4.35 -23.23
C ILE A 1109 6.31 -4.48 -21.70
N PRO A 1110 5.24 -4.91 -20.98
CA PRO A 1110 3.89 -5.33 -21.39
C PRO A 1110 2.86 -4.20 -21.37
N SER A 1111 1.74 -4.41 -22.07
CA SER A 1111 0.70 -3.40 -22.28
C SER A 1111 -0.44 -3.39 -21.25
N THR A 1112 -0.59 -4.39 -20.38
CA THR A 1112 -1.75 -4.47 -19.48
C THR A 1112 -1.51 -3.71 -18.17
N LYS A 1113 -2.33 -2.67 -17.93
CA LYS A 1113 -2.53 -2.11 -16.57
C LYS A 1113 -3.02 -3.17 -15.56
N GLN A 1114 -3.51 -4.32 -16.03
CA GLN A 1114 -4.05 -5.42 -15.23
C GLN A 1114 -3.01 -6.37 -14.61
N ASP A 1115 -1.74 -6.37 -15.03
CA ASP A 1115 -0.72 -7.30 -14.49
C ASP A 1115 -0.21 -6.94 -13.08
N ILE A 1116 -0.82 -5.93 -12.44
CA ILE A 1116 -0.68 -5.59 -11.02
C ILE A 1116 -1.87 -6.14 -10.18
N GLN A 1117 -2.87 -6.78 -10.81
CA GLN A 1117 -3.77 -7.65 -10.06
C GLN A 1117 -3.10 -9.03 -9.90
N LEU A 1118 -2.25 -9.13 -8.88
CA LEU A 1118 -1.95 -10.41 -8.23
C LEU A 1118 -2.77 -10.49 -6.93
N PRO A 1119 -3.16 -11.71 -6.50
CA PRO A 1119 -4.36 -12.02 -5.73
C PRO A 1119 -4.50 -11.36 -4.36
#